data_AF-A0A1Q7R5A0-F1
#
_entry.id   AF-A0A1Q7R5A0-F1
#
_cell.length_a   1.000
_cell.length_b   1.000
_cell.length_c   1.000
_cell.angle_alpha   90.00
_cell.angle_beta   90.00
_cell.angle_gamma   90.00
#
_symmetry.space_group_name_H-M   'P 1'
#
loop_
_entity.id
_entity.type
_entity.pdbx_description
1 polymer ?
#
loop_
_entity_poly.entity_id
_entity_poly.type
_entity_poly.pdbx_seq_one_letter_code
_entity_poly.pdbx_strand_id
1 'polypeptide(L)'
;YDGTLFNDDWDDDTWDGVWEGKVTRDATGWTAELRIPYSQLRFVRKNEYVWGINFRRDIARKNEFDYIAYTPRDGRGFVSRFPDLVGIERIEPPRRLEIMPYATTRAAFTPHTFGNPFNDGSKFDPGFGADAKIGLGSNLTLNATVNPDFGQVEVDPAVVNLSDRETFFNEKRPFFVEGSSIFEFGFGGQSNFWGFNWSGPSFFYSRRVGRSLGLPGAPDKGYVDGPDGAHILGAVKLTGKVAGSWNVGGLTAVTARERATLQDSLGVRWGREMEPLATYGVYRAQKEFDKGRQGLGFMTTFAGRAFDDPTLRDVRNSNSTTLGADGWIFLDTAKTWVTTAWFAASRIAGSPARITAVQRNSVHYFQRPDAPSVGVDTSATSLNGMAARFTLAKQRGNIFVNSAFGVISPGFDVNDLGFLSRTGYINMHLGGGRTWSKPGKLFRYAETGGALFRNYDWDGNINWSGGFNFGYVQFHNYYWVNWNVAYNPWTVDNRRTRGGPLLLLPPGYQFGIDLGSDSRKSLTLNTGAFTYFRSSSDVEWSVYLNAQYRPAPNVLVSVGPNLYKQTQPYQYITAILDSSGAAVNTFNTHYIFGGLNQTELSAAIRLNWTYSPTLSLQLYAQPLISAARYDYFHELAQPRSAQFTR
;
A
#
# COMPACT_ATOMS: atom_id res chain seq x y z
N TYR A 1 -11.18 -13.49 15.81
CA TYR A 1 -10.35 -13.15 14.65
C TYR A 1 -9.13 -14.04 14.72
N ASP A 2 -8.53 -14.25 13.57
CA ASP A 2 -7.37 -15.07 13.34
C ASP A 2 -6.42 -14.36 12.38
N GLY A 3 -5.19 -14.86 12.30
CA GLY A 3 -4.11 -14.19 11.62
C GLY A 3 -2.81 -14.98 11.74
N THR A 4 -1.75 -14.46 11.12
CA THR A 4 -0.40 -15.02 11.22
C THR A 4 0.55 -14.02 11.86
N LEU A 5 1.59 -14.51 12.52
CA LEU A 5 2.68 -13.70 13.03
C LEU A 5 3.94 -13.97 12.20
N PHE A 6 4.63 -12.91 11.79
CA PHE A 6 5.85 -12.98 10.99
C PHE A 6 6.87 -11.92 11.42
N ASN A 7 8.11 -12.06 10.95
CA ASN A 7 9.23 -11.18 11.34
C ASN A 7 9.38 -10.99 12.87
N ASP A 8 9.01 -12.01 13.64
CA ASP A 8 9.01 -12.09 15.12
C ASP A 8 8.03 -11.16 15.86
N ASP A 9 7.66 -10.01 15.29
CA ASP A 9 6.86 -8.96 15.95
C ASP A 9 5.67 -8.46 15.11
N TRP A 10 5.52 -8.87 13.84
CA TRP A 10 4.49 -8.37 12.93
C TRP A 10 3.32 -9.35 12.82
N ASP A 11 2.13 -8.83 12.60
CA ASP A 11 0.89 -9.57 12.44
C ASP A 11 0.25 -9.35 11.06
N ASP A 12 -0.47 -10.37 10.60
CA ASP A 12 -1.23 -10.37 9.36
C ASP A 12 -2.59 -11.05 9.63
N ASP A 13 -3.61 -10.22 9.82
CA ASP A 13 -5.00 -10.63 10.16
C ASP A 13 -5.79 -11.16 8.95
N THR A 14 -5.11 -11.52 7.86
CA THR A 14 -5.77 -11.94 6.62
C THR A 14 -5.91 -13.45 6.48
N TRP A 15 -5.32 -14.20 7.40
CA TRP A 15 -5.48 -15.65 7.48
C TRP A 15 -6.81 -15.98 8.13
N ASP A 16 -7.68 -16.64 7.38
CA ASP A 16 -9.00 -17.10 7.81
C ASP A 16 -9.01 -18.63 7.87
N GLY A 17 -9.05 -19.18 9.07
CA GLY A 17 -9.01 -20.61 9.34
C GLY A 17 -10.34 -21.11 9.88
N VAL A 18 -10.74 -22.32 9.47
CA VAL A 18 -11.93 -22.96 10.06
C VAL A 18 -11.56 -23.66 11.38
N TRP A 19 -11.92 -23.03 12.50
CA TRP A 19 -11.74 -23.55 13.86
C TRP A 19 -13.01 -23.40 14.70
N GLU A 20 -13.11 -24.17 15.79
CA GLU A 20 -14.27 -24.13 16.69
C GLU A 20 -13.86 -23.56 18.05
N GLY A 21 -14.73 -22.76 18.64
CA GLY A 21 -14.55 -22.23 19.98
C GLY A 21 -15.85 -22.24 20.77
N LYS A 22 -15.79 -22.65 22.04
CA LYS A 22 -16.91 -22.54 22.98
C LYS A 22 -16.44 -21.85 24.26
N VAL A 23 -17.28 -20.99 24.80
CA VAL A 23 -17.02 -20.29 26.05
C VAL A 23 -18.16 -20.57 27.02
N THR A 24 -17.81 -21.02 28.22
CA THR A 24 -18.73 -21.13 29.34
C THR A 24 -18.29 -20.17 30.43
N ARG A 25 -19.25 -19.70 31.23
CA ARG A 25 -18.98 -18.82 32.36
C ARG A 25 -19.70 -19.36 33.60
N ASP A 26 -18.96 -19.50 34.68
CA ASP A 26 -19.43 -19.99 35.96
C ASP A 26 -19.00 -19.06 37.12
N ALA A 27 -19.15 -19.52 38.36
CA ALA A 27 -18.80 -18.76 39.56
C ALA A 27 -17.29 -18.49 39.72
N THR A 28 -16.44 -19.31 39.09
CA THR A 28 -14.97 -19.21 39.17
C THR A 28 -14.37 -18.36 38.05
N GLY A 29 -15.06 -18.24 36.92
CA GLY A 29 -14.58 -17.43 35.80
C GLY A 29 -15.25 -17.77 34.47
N TRP A 30 -14.52 -17.54 33.39
CA TRP A 30 -14.88 -18.05 32.07
C TRP A 30 -13.84 -19.06 31.63
N THR A 31 -14.30 -20.11 30.96
CA THR A 31 -13.48 -21.15 30.35
C THR A 31 -13.73 -21.10 28.86
N ALA A 32 -12.66 -20.99 28.07
CA ALA A 32 -12.74 -21.13 26.62
C ALA A 32 -12.09 -22.46 26.20
N GLU A 33 -12.83 -23.24 25.45
CA GLU A 33 -12.33 -24.41 24.75
C GLU A 33 -12.20 -24.06 23.27
N LEU A 34 -11.00 -24.22 22.74
CA LEU A 34 -10.66 -23.96 21.35
C LEU A 34 -10.23 -25.28 20.71
N ARG A 35 -10.86 -25.62 19.59
CA ARG A 35 -10.47 -26.75 18.76
C ARG A 35 -9.96 -26.19 17.44
N ILE A 36 -8.65 -26.25 17.26
CA ILE A 36 -7.97 -25.90 16.02
C ILE A 36 -7.67 -27.21 15.28
N PRO A 37 -8.37 -27.53 14.18
CA PRO A 37 -8.07 -28.73 13.42
C PRO A 37 -6.64 -28.72 12.88
N TYR A 38 -5.96 -29.87 12.88
CA TYR A 38 -4.64 -29.99 12.24
C TYR A 38 -4.66 -29.67 10.74
N SER A 39 -5.83 -29.68 10.10
CA SER A 39 -6.04 -29.22 8.73
C SER A 39 -5.87 -27.70 8.57
N GLN A 40 -5.80 -26.93 9.65
CA GLN A 40 -5.47 -25.51 9.64
C GLN A 40 -3.98 -25.23 9.88
N LEU A 41 -3.23 -26.17 10.49
CA LEU A 41 -1.82 -25.98 10.86
C LEU A 41 -0.86 -26.66 9.88
N ARG A 42 0.18 -25.98 9.39
CA ARG A 42 1.19 -26.55 8.47
C ARG A 42 2.35 -27.16 9.26
N PHE A 43 2.58 -28.47 9.19
CA PHE A 43 3.67 -29.15 9.91
C PHE A 43 4.19 -30.43 9.22
N VAL A 44 5.49 -30.70 9.40
CA VAL A 44 6.22 -31.87 8.85
C VAL A 44 5.96 -33.10 9.68
N ARG A 45 5.62 -34.23 9.04
CA ARG A 45 5.50 -35.53 9.73
C ARG A 45 6.79 -35.80 10.52
N LYS A 46 6.66 -35.91 11.83
CA LYS A 46 7.70 -36.31 12.79
C LYS A 46 7.10 -37.29 13.79
N ASN A 47 7.96 -38.05 14.45
CA ASN A 47 7.53 -38.94 15.53
C ASN A 47 7.06 -38.12 16.75
N GLU A 48 7.82 -37.07 17.06
CA GLU A 48 7.60 -36.15 18.17
C GLU A 48 7.64 -34.71 17.66
N TYR A 49 6.79 -33.87 18.25
CA TYR A 49 6.71 -32.44 17.92
C TYR A 49 6.94 -31.58 19.15
N VAL A 50 7.69 -30.50 18.95
CA VAL A 50 7.84 -29.40 19.89
C VAL A 50 7.36 -28.15 19.19
N TRP A 51 6.29 -27.54 19.68
CA TRP A 51 5.69 -26.33 19.11
C TRP A 51 5.81 -25.17 20.10
N GLY A 52 6.07 -23.96 19.61
CA GLY A 52 5.94 -22.76 20.46
C GLY A 52 4.46 -22.43 20.66
N ILE A 53 4.00 -22.30 21.91
CA ILE A 53 2.65 -21.87 22.23
C ILE A 53 2.67 -20.67 23.17
N ASN A 54 1.76 -19.72 22.96
CA ASN A 54 1.54 -18.62 23.88
C ASN A 54 0.05 -18.31 23.93
N PHE A 55 -0.45 -17.96 25.11
CA PHE A 55 -1.84 -17.59 25.30
C PHE A 55 -1.91 -16.14 25.72
N ARG A 56 -2.78 -15.39 25.05
CA ARG A 56 -3.01 -13.97 25.31
C ARG A 56 -4.41 -13.79 25.86
N ARG A 57 -4.54 -13.10 26.99
CA ARG A 57 -5.82 -12.64 27.52
C ARG A 57 -5.91 -11.13 27.46
N ASP A 58 -6.91 -10.66 26.73
CA ASP A 58 -7.20 -9.23 26.63
C ASP A 58 -8.17 -8.81 27.73
N ILE A 59 -7.66 -8.05 28.70
CA ILE A 59 -8.45 -7.55 29.83
C ILE A 59 -8.87 -6.12 29.51
N ALA A 60 -9.87 -5.98 28.64
CA ALA A 60 -10.34 -4.68 28.14
C ALA A 60 -10.63 -3.67 29.26
N ARG A 61 -11.27 -4.09 30.36
CA ARG A 61 -11.58 -3.22 31.52
C ARG A 61 -10.36 -2.65 32.25
N LYS A 62 -9.18 -3.23 32.06
CA LYS A 62 -7.91 -2.77 32.64
C LYS A 62 -6.95 -2.22 31.57
N ASN A 63 -7.25 -2.41 30.28
CA ASN A 63 -6.33 -2.16 29.17
C ASN A 63 -4.96 -2.83 29.47
N GLU A 64 -5.04 -4.14 29.72
CA GLU A 64 -3.93 -5.03 30.03
C GLU A 64 -3.99 -6.23 29.10
N PHE A 65 -2.82 -6.64 28.61
CA PHE A 65 -2.61 -7.95 27.98
C PHE A 65 -1.86 -8.82 28.95
N ASP A 66 -2.38 -10.02 29.16
CA ASP A 66 -1.75 -11.03 29.98
C ASP A 66 -1.27 -12.16 29.07
N TYR A 67 0.00 -12.53 29.20
CA TYR A 67 0.65 -13.54 28.38
C TYR A 67 1.29 -14.59 29.28
N ILE A 68 1.30 -15.85 28.84
CA ILE A 68 2.12 -16.88 29.50
C ILE A 68 3.61 -16.53 29.38
N ALA A 69 4.04 -16.13 28.18
CA ALA A 69 5.42 -15.74 27.94
C ALA A 69 5.66 -14.28 28.35
N TYR A 70 6.57 -14.04 29.31
CA TYR A 70 6.98 -12.68 29.66
C TYR A 70 7.77 -12.04 28.51
N THR A 71 7.20 -10.98 27.94
CA THR A 71 7.88 -10.12 26.97
C THR A 71 8.20 -8.78 27.66
N PRO A 72 9.48 -8.46 27.91
CA PRO A 72 9.85 -7.18 28.51
C PRO A 72 9.36 -6.02 27.65
N ARG A 73 8.86 -4.93 28.27
CA ARG A 73 8.39 -3.74 27.54
C ARG A 73 9.44 -3.04 26.69
N ASP A 74 10.71 -3.24 27.02
CA ASP A 74 11.90 -2.75 26.32
C ASP A 74 12.64 -3.85 25.53
N GLY A 75 12.07 -5.06 25.52
CA GLY A 75 12.51 -6.20 24.74
C GLY A 75 11.85 -6.21 23.36
N ARG A 76 12.51 -6.91 22.43
CA ARG A 76 11.96 -7.27 21.12
C ARG A 76 11.90 -8.79 20.98
N GLY A 77 11.17 -9.23 19.97
CA GLY A 77 10.91 -10.63 19.66
C GLY A 77 9.76 -11.17 20.50
N PHE A 78 8.65 -11.48 19.83
CA PHE A 78 7.44 -12.01 20.44
C PHE A 78 7.33 -13.53 20.20
N VAL A 79 7.33 -13.97 18.94
CA VAL A 79 7.17 -15.40 18.58
C VAL A 79 8.32 -16.26 19.11
N SER A 80 9.55 -15.75 19.05
CA SER A 80 10.76 -16.44 19.51
C SER A 80 10.83 -16.69 21.02
N ARG A 81 9.88 -16.15 21.80
CA ARG A 81 9.79 -16.34 23.25
C ARG A 81 8.73 -17.35 23.68
N PHE A 82 7.99 -17.91 22.74
CA PHE A 82 6.87 -18.80 23.07
C PHE A 82 7.39 -20.06 23.80
N PRO A 83 6.80 -20.42 24.96
CA PRO A 83 7.08 -21.68 25.63
C PRO A 83 6.94 -22.89 24.72
N ASP A 84 7.80 -23.89 24.95
CA ASP A 84 7.75 -25.17 24.25
C ASP A 84 6.56 -26.01 24.74
N LEU A 85 5.64 -26.33 23.83
CA LEU A 85 4.61 -27.35 23.97
C LEU A 85 5.18 -28.69 23.52
N VAL A 86 5.43 -29.56 24.50
CA VAL A 86 5.97 -30.92 24.33
C VAL A 86 4.87 -31.98 24.51
N GLY A 87 5.17 -33.24 24.18
CA GLY A 87 4.24 -34.37 24.34
C GLY A 87 3.23 -34.51 23.20
N ILE A 88 3.43 -33.79 22.09
CA ILE A 88 2.65 -33.97 20.87
C ILE A 88 3.28 -35.11 20.08
N GLU A 89 2.56 -36.22 20.00
CA GLU A 89 2.98 -37.44 19.33
C GLU A 89 1.80 -38.03 18.56
N ARG A 90 2.10 -38.91 17.59
CA ARG A 90 1.08 -39.68 16.85
C ARG A 90 0.04 -38.82 16.11
N ILE A 91 0.43 -37.61 15.71
CA ILE A 91 -0.37 -36.76 14.82
C ILE A 91 0.13 -36.87 13.38
N GLU A 92 -0.80 -36.94 12.44
CA GLU A 92 -0.49 -36.97 11.01
C GLU A 92 -0.89 -35.65 10.36
N PRO A 93 -0.01 -35.04 9.53
CA PRO A 93 -0.40 -33.89 8.75
C PRO A 93 -1.49 -34.32 7.75
N PRO A 94 -2.69 -33.73 7.80
CA PRO A 94 -3.77 -34.15 6.92
C PRO A 94 -3.43 -33.79 5.47
N ARG A 95 -3.83 -34.67 4.55
CA ARG A 95 -3.85 -34.35 3.12
C ARG A 95 -4.91 -33.27 2.91
N ARG A 96 -4.47 -32.08 2.52
CA ARG A 96 -5.34 -30.95 2.22
C ARG A 96 -5.60 -30.94 0.73
N LEU A 97 -6.78 -31.37 0.32
CA LEU A 97 -7.33 -31.12 -1.00
C LEU A 97 -8.73 -30.59 -0.79
N GLU A 98 -8.94 -29.35 -1.17
CA GLU A 98 -10.25 -28.70 -1.15
C GLU A 98 -10.51 -28.16 -2.55
N ILE A 99 -11.70 -28.44 -3.09
CA ILE A 99 -12.16 -27.97 -4.39
C ILE A 99 -13.52 -27.32 -4.19
N MET A 100 -13.65 -26.09 -4.62
CA MET A 100 -14.81 -25.23 -4.39
C MET A 100 -15.30 -24.70 -5.74
N PRO A 101 -16.20 -25.41 -6.43
CA PRO A 101 -16.87 -24.86 -7.61
C PRO A 101 -17.94 -23.84 -7.16
N TYR A 102 -18.13 -22.79 -7.94
CA TYR A 102 -19.17 -21.80 -7.69
C TYR A 102 -19.76 -21.25 -8.98
N ALA A 103 -21.00 -20.79 -8.88
CA ALA A 103 -21.69 -20.02 -9.90
C ALA A 103 -22.06 -18.65 -9.31
N THR A 104 -21.90 -17.61 -10.10
CA THR A 104 -22.16 -16.23 -9.69
C THR A 104 -23.15 -15.59 -10.63
N THR A 105 -23.89 -14.63 -10.12
CA THR A 105 -24.81 -13.83 -10.92
C THR A 105 -24.78 -12.41 -10.41
N ARG A 106 -24.58 -11.46 -11.32
CA ARG A 106 -24.64 -10.03 -11.03
C ARG A 106 -25.74 -9.40 -11.87
N ALA A 107 -26.64 -8.69 -11.19
CA ALA A 107 -27.60 -7.80 -11.83
C ALA A 107 -27.29 -6.37 -11.40
N ALA A 108 -27.03 -5.48 -12.35
CA ALA A 108 -26.78 -4.07 -12.10
C ALA A 108 -27.86 -3.23 -12.76
N PHE A 109 -28.46 -2.33 -11.98
CA PHE A 109 -29.42 -1.34 -12.48
C PHE A 109 -28.80 0.05 -12.34
N THR A 110 -28.26 0.58 -13.43
CA THR A 110 -27.51 1.84 -13.43
C THR A 110 -28.23 2.92 -14.24
N PRO A 111 -28.13 4.20 -13.83
CA PRO A 111 -28.53 5.30 -14.70
C PRO A 111 -27.78 5.20 -16.03
N HIS A 112 -28.51 5.23 -17.14
CA HIS A 112 -27.94 5.15 -18.48
C HIS A 112 -28.18 6.45 -19.25
N THR A 113 -27.29 6.75 -20.19
CA THR A 113 -27.46 7.89 -21.09
C THR A 113 -28.54 7.57 -22.12
N PHE A 114 -29.50 8.49 -22.30
CA PHE A 114 -30.54 8.34 -23.32
C PHE A 114 -29.92 8.14 -24.71
N GLY A 115 -30.31 7.07 -25.40
CA GLY A 115 -29.79 6.71 -26.71
C GLY A 115 -28.54 5.82 -26.70
N ASN A 116 -28.07 5.34 -25.54
CA ASN A 116 -27.00 4.33 -25.47
C ASN A 116 -27.54 2.97 -25.98
N PRO A 117 -27.02 2.44 -27.10
CA PRO A 117 -27.50 1.19 -27.68
C PRO A 117 -27.01 -0.05 -26.94
N PHE A 118 -26.07 0.10 -26.00
CA PHE A 118 -25.43 -0.99 -25.28
C PHE A 118 -25.81 -1.08 -23.81
N ASN A 119 -26.53 -0.08 -23.29
CA ASN A 119 -26.94 -0.03 -21.90
C ASN A 119 -28.36 0.52 -21.79
N ASP A 120 -29.31 -0.36 -21.54
CA ASP A 120 -30.72 -0.03 -21.29
C ASP A 120 -31.00 0.27 -19.80
N GLY A 121 -29.95 0.36 -18.99
CA GLY A 121 -30.02 0.53 -17.55
C GLY A 121 -30.05 -0.78 -16.78
N SER A 122 -29.96 -1.93 -17.45
CA SER A 122 -29.84 -3.25 -16.83
C SER A 122 -28.66 -4.03 -17.41
N LYS A 123 -27.84 -4.61 -16.53
CA LYS A 123 -26.74 -5.51 -16.93
C LYS A 123 -26.85 -6.79 -16.13
N PHE A 124 -26.87 -7.92 -16.83
CA PHE A 124 -26.85 -9.26 -16.23
C PHE A 124 -25.58 -9.98 -16.63
N ASP A 125 -24.83 -10.47 -15.64
CA ASP A 125 -23.51 -11.07 -15.84
C ASP A 125 -23.40 -12.36 -15.00
N PRO A 126 -23.64 -13.54 -15.61
CA PRO A 126 -23.47 -14.82 -14.96
C PRO A 126 -22.03 -15.34 -15.10
N GLY A 127 -21.49 -15.91 -14.03
CA GLY A 127 -20.15 -16.50 -14.00
C GLY A 127 -20.16 -17.92 -13.47
N PHE A 128 -19.14 -18.69 -13.87
CA PHE A 128 -18.82 -19.99 -13.28
C PHE A 128 -17.31 -20.05 -13.06
N GLY A 129 -16.90 -20.50 -11.88
CA GLY A 129 -15.51 -20.60 -11.49
C GLY A 129 -15.26 -21.77 -10.55
N ALA A 130 -14.00 -22.05 -10.30
CA ALA A 130 -13.59 -23.07 -9.35
C ALA A 130 -12.26 -22.71 -8.70
N ASP A 131 -12.21 -22.89 -7.39
CA ASP A 131 -11.00 -22.72 -6.60
C ASP A 131 -10.54 -24.08 -6.07
N ALA A 132 -9.22 -24.25 -5.94
CA ALA A 132 -8.61 -25.44 -5.36
C ALA A 132 -7.49 -25.07 -4.40
N LYS A 133 -7.43 -25.76 -3.27
CA LYS A 133 -6.37 -25.61 -2.26
C LYS A 133 -5.76 -26.96 -1.96
N ILE A 134 -4.46 -27.09 -2.24
CA ILE A 134 -3.71 -28.34 -2.19
C ILE A 134 -2.49 -28.19 -1.30
N GLY A 135 -2.39 -28.99 -0.24
CA GLY A 135 -1.17 -29.12 0.55
C GLY A 135 -0.14 -29.98 -0.18
N LEU A 136 1.00 -29.42 -0.53
CA LEU A 136 2.12 -30.14 -1.14
C LEU A 136 3.15 -30.51 -0.07
N GLY A 137 3.21 -31.80 0.26
CA GLY A 137 3.96 -32.24 1.43
C GLY A 137 3.45 -31.57 2.71
N SER A 138 4.35 -31.20 3.60
CA SER A 138 3.98 -30.73 4.94
C SER A 138 3.90 -29.22 5.13
N ASN A 139 4.62 -28.46 4.30
CA ASN A 139 4.86 -27.04 4.54
C ASN A 139 4.61 -26.15 3.32
N LEU A 140 4.13 -26.69 2.19
CA LEU A 140 3.77 -25.93 0.99
C LEU A 140 2.27 -26.01 0.74
N THR A 141 1.69 -24.92 0.26
CA THR A 141 0.29 -24.84 -0.14
C THR A 141 0.20 -24.26 -1.53
N LEU A 142 -0.44 -25.00 -2.43
CA LEU A 142 -0.80 -24.58 -3.77
C LEU A 142 -2.28 -24.18 -3.77
N ASN A 143 -2.54 -22.91 -4.00
CA ASN A 143 -3.86 -22.40 -4.32
C ASN A 143 -3.97 -22.25 -5.84
N ALA A 144 -5.08 -22.68 -6.42
CA ALA A 144 -5.38 -22.52 -7.83
C ALA A 144 -6.80 -21.97 -7.98
N THR A 145 -7.03 -21.17 -9.00
CA THR A 145 -8.36 -20.65 -9.34
C THR A 145 -8.52 -20.60 -10.84
N VAL A 146 -9.73 -20.86 -11.31
CA VAL A 146 -10.16 -20.71 -12.70
C VAL A 146 -11.38 -19.80 -12.70
N ASN A 147 -11.32 -18.73 -13.50
CA ASN A 147 -12.34 -17.68 -13.55
C ASN A 147 -12.81 -17.18 -12.16
N PRO A 148 -11.90 -16.60 -11.35
CA PRO A 148 -12.20 -16.16 -10.00
C PRO A 148 -13.36 -15.17 -9.89
N ASP A 149 -14.24 -15.37 -8.92
CA ASP A 149 -15.22 -14.35 -8.51
C ASP A 149 -14.59 -13.31 -7.58
N PHE A 150 -14.62 -12.04 -8.00
CA PHE A 150 -14.19 -10.91 -7.18
C PHE A 150 -15.34 -9.95 -6.84
N GLY A 151 -16.59 -10.34 -7.07
CA GLY A 151 -17.76 -9.54 -6.72
C GLY A 151 -18.03 -9.44 -5.21
N GLN A 152 -17.37 -10.26 -4.39
CA GLN A 152 -17.60 -10.36 -2.94
C GLN A 152 -16.75 -9.39 -2.09
N VAL A 153 -15.87 -8.60 -2.71
CA VAL A 153 -15.02 -7.66 -1.98
C VAL A 153 -15.67 -6.28 -1.85
N GLU A 154 -15.42 -5.63 -0.71
CA GLU A 154 -15.82 -4.25 -0.44
C GLU A 154 -15.43 -3.33 -1.61
N VAL A 155 -16.35 -2.48 -2.05
CA VAL A 155 -16.09 -1.48 -3.10
C VAL A 155 -15.01 -0.53 -2.62
N ASP A 156 -14.11 -0.14 -3.52
CA ASP A 156 -13.05 0.81 -3.18
C ASP A 156 -13.64 2.15 -2.68
N PRO A 157 -13.00 2.78 -1.68
CA PRO A 157 -13.39 4.12 -1.25
C PRO A 157 -13.40 5.10 -2.43
N ALA A 158 -14.41 5.96 -2.48
CA ALA A 158 -14.43 7.08 -3.41
C ALA A 158 -13.31 8.06 -3.03
N VAL A 159 -12.42 8.37 -3.99
CA VAL A 159 -11.31 9.31 -3.80
C VAL A 159 -11.29 10.32 -4.93
N VAL A 160 -11.29 11.61 -4.59
CA VAL A 160 -11.04 12.69 -5.56
C VAL A 160 -9.53 12.95 -5.60
N ASN A 161 -8.86 12.47 -6.64
CA ASN A 161 -7.42 12.63 -6.80
C ASN A 161 -7.11 13.72 -7.84
N LEU A 162 -6.64 14.88 -7.37
CA LEU A 162 -6.21 16.01 -8.21
C LEU A 162 -4.69 16.01 -8.51
N SER A 163 -3.98 14.98 -8.07
CA SER A 163 -2.55 14.82 -8.29
C SER A 163 -2.25 14.12 -9.62
N ASP A 164 -0.97 14.05 -9.96
CA ASP A 164 -0.45 13.30 -11.11
C ASP A 164 -0.08 11.85 -10.77
N ARG A 165 -0.35 11.41 -9.53
CA ARG A 165 0.01 10.09 -9.03
C ARG A 165 -1.20 9.19 -8.99
N GLU A 166 -0.99 7.92 -9.26
CA GLU A 166 -2.03 6.91 -9.11
C GLU A 166 -2.43 6.73 -7.63
N THR A 167 -3.71 6.40 -7.40
CA THR A 167 -4.23 6.06 -6.07
C THR A 167 -3.90 4.60 -5.74
N PHE A 168 -3.35 4.36 -4.54
CA PHE A 168 -3.11 3.00 -4.04
C PHE A 168 -4.35 2.48 -3.29
N PHE A 169 -4.83 1.31 -3.68
CA PHE A 169 -5.90 0.59 -2.97
C PHE A 169 -5.38 -0.71 -2.38
N ASN A 170 -5.76 -1.04 -1.15
CA ASN A 170 -5.39 -2.31 -0.53
C ASN A 170 -6.04 -3.49 -1.25
N GLU A 171 -5.33 -4.61 -1.41
CA GLU A 171 -5.93 -5.84 -1.93
C GLU A 171 -6.94 -6.42 -0.93
N LYS A 172 -8.08 -6.89 -1.44
CA LYS A 172 -9.16 -7.46 -0.63
C LYS A 172 -9.55 -8.87 -1.06
N ARG A 173 -9.15 -9.30 -2.26
CA ARG A 173 -9.52 -10.59 -2.84
C ARG A 173 -8.78 -11.72 -2.11
N PRO A 174 -9.47 -12.67 -1.44
CA PRO A 174 -8.84 -13.67 -0.58
C PRO A 174 -7.69 -14.44 -1.25
N PHE A 175 -7.86 -14.80 -2.53
CA PHE A 175 -6.81 -15.46 -3.32
C PHE A 175 -5.48 -14.68 -3.36
N PHE A 176 -5.49 -13.35 -3.36
CA PHE A 176 -4.26 -12.56 -3.39
C PHE A 176 -3.74 -12.20 -2.01
N VAL A 177 -4.63 -12.05 -1.03
CA VAL A 177 -4.27 -11.65 0.33
C VAL A 177 -3.66 -12.80 1.14
N GLU A 178 -4.20 -14.03 1.04
CA GLU A 178 -3.73 -15.14 1.89
C GLU A 178 -2.22 -15.39 1.73
N GLY A 179 -1.43 -15.15 2.78
CA GLY A 179 0.02 -15.36 2.74
C GLY A 179 0.75 -14.40 1.79
N SER A 180 0.21 -13.22 1.53
CA SER A 180 0.86 -12.16 0.73
C SER A 180 2.13 -11.62 1.39
N SER A 181 2.26 -11.74 2.72
CA SER A 181 3.47 -11.39 3.48
C SER A 181 4.72 -12.08 2.96
N ILE A 182 4.58 -13.25 2.31
CA ILE A 182 5.71 -13.92 1.65
C ILE A 182 6.25 -13.14 0.46
N PHE A 183 5.53 -12.15 -0.09
CA PHE A 183 5.99 -11.32 -1.19
C PHE A 183 6.43 -9.93 -0.72
N GLU A 184 6.53 -9.69 0.58
CA GLU A 184 7.18 -8.48 1.09
C GLU A 184 8.68 -8.52 0.81
N PHE A 185 9.25 -7.38 0.45
CA PHE A 185 10.64 -7.25 0.01
C PHE A 185 11.32 -6.08 0.73
N GLY A 186 12.47 -6.34 1.37
CA GLY A 186 13.27 -5.28 1.98
C GLY A 186 12.93 -4.93 3.42
N PHE A 187 12.14 -5.77 4.11
CA PHE A 187 11.57 -5.49 5.43
C PHE A 187 12.00 -6.45 6.56
N GLY A 188 12.92 -7.39 6.30
CA GLY A 188 13.30 -8.41 7.28
C GLY A 188 14.17 -7.90 8.45
N GLY A 189 14.00 -8.49 9.64
CA GLY A 189 14.83 -8.30 10.83
C GLY A 189 14.61 -7.00 11.61
N GLN A 190 14.49 -5.89 10.90
CA GLN A 190 14.18 -4.59 11.49
C GLN A 190 12.67 -4.45 11.75
N SER A 191 12.31 -3.88 12.89
CA SER A 191 10.92 -3.76 13.36
C SER A 191 10.26 -2.42 13.06
N ASN A 192 11.04 -1.40 12.70
CA ASN A 192 10.57 -0.04 12.51
C ASN A 192 11.28 0.60 11.31
N PHE A 193 10.56 0.92 10.24
CA PHE A 193 11.11 1.50 9.02
C PHE A 193 10.59 2.92 8.79
N TRP A 194 11.48 3.90 8.69
CA TRP A 194 11.10 5.29 8.43
C TRP A 194 11.30 5.64 6.95
N GLY A 195 10.29 6.32 6.38
CA GLY A 195 10.22 6.62 4.95
C GLY A 195 10.74 7.99 4.56
N PHE A 196 10.39 9.07 5.27
CA PHE A 196 10.70 10.46 4.88
C PHE A 196 10.71 10.70 3.35
N ASN A 197 9.52 10.69 2.72
CA ASN A 197 9.32 10.89 1.26
C ASN A 197 10.18 9.95 0.41
N TRP A 198 10.52 8.79 0.95
CA TRP A 198 10.83 7.60 0.18
C TRP A 198 9.52 7.09 -0.42
N SER A 199 9.46 6.91 -1.74
CA SER A 199 8.29 6.36 -2.42
C SER A 199 7.98 4.92 -2.01
N GLY A 200 8.96 4.20 -1.47
CA GLY A 200 8.80 2.81 -1.01
C GLY A 200 8.29 1.90 -2.13
N PRO A 201 9.10 1.63 -3.18
CA PRO A 201 8.64 0.82 -4.30
C PRO A 201 8.02 -0.49 -3.80
N SER A 202 6.74 -0.69 -4.08
CA SER A 202 6.12 -1.99 -3.87
C SER A 202 6.44 -2.85 -5.08
N PHE A 203 7.11 -3.97 -4.86
CA PHE A 203 7.51 -4.88 -5.92
C PHE A 203 6.36 -5.76 -6.39
N PHE A 204 5.34 -5.95 -5.56
CA PHE A 204 4.15 -6.71 -5.88
C PHE A 204 2.88 -5.98 -5.45
N TYR A 205 2.04 -5.67 -6.42
CA TYR A 205 0.74 -5.05 -6.26
C TYR A 205 -0.30 -5.86 -7.04
N SER A 206 -0.95 -6.79 -6.36
CA SER A 206 -1.86 -7.78 -6.97
C SER A 206 -3.03 -7.18 -7.74
N ARG A 207 -3.45 -5.94 -7.42
CA ARG A 207 -4.50 -5.21 -8.17
C ARG A 207 -4.13 -4.86 -9.61
N ARG A 208 -2.86 -5.02 -10.00
CA ARG A 208 -2.45 -5.01 -11.42
C ARG A 208 -3.03 -6.19 -12.19
N VAL A 209 -3.26 -7.33 -11.53
CA VAL A 209 -3.85 -8.54 -12.11
C VAL A 209 -5.37 -8.45 -12.03
N GLY A 210 -6.02 -8.46 -13.20
CA GLY A 210 -7.46 -8.25 -13.32
C GLY A 210 -7.90 -6.81 -13.06
N ARG A 211 -7.04 -5.84 -13.40
CA ARG A 211 -7.27 -4.41 -13.19
C ARG A 211 -8.49 -3.89 -13.97
N SER A 212 -9.06 -2.79 -13.50
CA SER A 212 -10.09 -2.05 -14.23
C SER A 212 -9.56 -1.54 -15.57
N LEU A 213 -10.44 -1.56 -16.58
CA LEU A 213 -10.10 -1.19 -17.93
C LEU A 213 -10.68 0.18 -18.28
N GLY A 214 -9.90 0.93 -19.04
CA GLY A 214 -10.36 2.10 -19.77
C GLY A 214 -9.93 1.95 -21.22
N LEU A 215 -10.63 2.61 -22.13
CA LEU A 215 -10.35 2.53 -23.56
C LEU A 215 -9.80 3.86 -24.09
N PRO A 216 -8.47 3.99 -24.25
CA PRO A 216 -7.88 5.19 -24.85
C PRO A 216 -8.37 5.40 -26.28
N GLY A 217 -8.84 6.60 -26.61
CA GLY A 217 -9.36 6.92 -27.94
C GLY A 217 -10.74 6.32 -28.21
N ALA A 218 -11.59 6.22 -27.19
CA ALA A 218 -13.02 6.03 -27.40
C ALA A 218 -13.60 7.19 -28.24
N PRO A 219 -14.59 6.93 -29.11
CA PRO A 219 -15.17 7.97 -29.97
C PRO A 219 -15.82 9.09 -29.15
N ASP A 220 -15.55 10.33 -29.56
CA ASP A 220 -16.22 11.51 -29.00
C ASP A 220 -17.74 11.41 -29.25
N LYS A 221 -18.53 11.56 -28.18
CA LYS A 221 -20.00 11.40 -28.20
C LYS A 221 -20.48 10.05 -28.73
N GLY A 222 -19.64 9.03 -28.71
CA GLY A 222 -20.00 7.65 -29.01
C GLY A 222 -20.27 6.81 -27.77
N TYR A 223 -20.49 5.51 -27.98
CA TYR A 223 -20.75 4.52 -26.93
C TYR A 223 -19.70 3.40 -26.96
N VAL A 224 -19.39 2.86 -25.79
CA VAL A 224 -18.47 1.74 -25.61
C VAL A 224 -19.17 0.65 -24.83
N ASP A 225 -19.15 -0.55 -25.37
CA ASP A 225 -19.57 -1.78 -24.70
C ASP A 225 -18.36 -2.68 -24.50
N GLY A 226 -17.98 -2.91 -23.26
CA GLY A 226 -16.82 -3.71 -22.90
C GLY A 226 -16.82 -4.05 -21.42
N PRO A 227 -15.93 -4.96 -21.01
CA PRO A 227 -15.81 -5.35 -19.62
C PRO A 227 -15.18 -4.23 -18.78
N ASP A 228 -15.65 -4.10 -17.53
CA ASP A 228 -15.17 -3.08 -16.59
C ASP A 228 -13.75 -3.36 -16.07
N GLY A 229 -13.30 -4.62 -16.18
CA GLY A 229 -11.99 -5.09 -15.73
C GLY A 229 -11.50 -6.28 -16.56
N ALA A 230 -10.20 -6.54 -16.54
CA ALA A 230 -9.62 -7.69 -17.21
C ALA A 230 -10.00 -8.98 -16.47
N HIS A 231 -10.62 -9.94 -17.16
CA HIS A 231 -10.96 -11.23 -16.54
C HIS A 231 -9.70 -12.04 -16.31
N ILE A 232 -9.56 -12.64 -15.13
CA ILE A 232 -8.50 -13.61 -14.87
C ILE A 232 -9.00 -14.96 -15.39
N LEU A 233 -8.31 -15.54 -16.38
CA LEU A 233 -8.65 -16.87 -16.89
C LEU A 233 -8.33 -17.94 -15.83
N GLY A 234 -7.20 -17.78 -15.16
CA GLY A 234 -6.82 -18.60 -14.03
C GLY A 234 -5.53 -18.10 -13.38
N ALA A 235 -5.31 -18.55 -12.15
CA ALA A 235 -4.11 -18.25 -11.40
C ALA A 235 -3.71 -19.41 -10.50
N VAL A 236 -2.41 -19.53 -10.25
CA VAL A 236 -1.80 -20.47 -9.31
C VAL A 236 -0.89 -19.72 -8.37
N LYS A 237 -0.93 -20.07 -7.09
CA LYS A 237 -0.11 -19.50 -6.03
C LYS A 237 0.41 -20.60 -5.13
N LEU A 238 1.72 -20.80 -5.12
CA LEU A 238 2.44 -21.71 -4.24
C LEU A 238 3.14 -20.92 -3.13
N THR A 239 2.84 -21.18 -1.87
CA THR A 239 3.53 -20.53 -0.74
C THR A 239 3.87 -21.51 0.36
N GLY A 240 4.99 -21.27 1.05
CA GLY A 240 5.32 -22.00 2.28
C GLY A 240 6.81 -22.14 2.55
N LYS A 241 7.17 -23.16 3.34
CA LYS A 241 8.56 -23.42 3.76
C LYS A 241 9.13 -24.69 3.14
N VAL A 242 10.35 -24.63 2.62
CA VAL A 242 11.11 -25.78 2.09
C VAL A 242 12.40 -25.97 2.90
N ALA A 243 12.78 -27.22 3.16
CA ALA A 243 14.01 -27.58 3.88
C ALA A 243 14.22 -26.81 5.22
N GLY A 244 13.12 -26.50 5.91
CA GLY A 244 13.09 -25.90 7.25
C GLY A 244 13.50 -24.42 7.35
N SER A 245 14.25 -23.88 6.38
CA SER A 245 14.87 -22.54 6.45
C SER A 245 14.58 -21.65 5.24
N TRP A 246 14.00 -22.19 4.16
CA TRP A 246 13.61 -21.42 3.00
C TRP A 246 12.12 -21.10 3.02
N ASN A 247 11.76 -19.82 3.03
CA ASN A 247 10.44 -19.32 2.68
C ASN A 247 10.38 -19.15 1.17
N VAL A 248 9.43 -19.80 0.50
CA VAL A 248 9.26 -19.73 -0.96
C VAL A 248 7.82 -19.36 -1.32
N GLY A 249 7.68 -18.41 -2.23
CA GLY A 249 6.41 -17.94 -2.75
C GLY A 249 6.48 -17.83 -4.27
N GLY A 250 5.44 -18.27 -4.96
CA GLY A 250 5.31 -18.15 -6.40
C GLY A 250 3.86 -17.94 -6.78
N LEU A 251 3.56 -16.92 -7.57
CA LEU A 251 2.25 -16.68 -8.14
C LEU A 251 2.38 -16.52 -9.64
N THR A 252 1.46 -17.12 -10.40
CA THR A 252 1.32 -16.92 -11.83
C THR A 252 -0.16 -16.78 -12.16
N ALA A 253 -0.52 -15.78 -12.95
CA ALA A 253 -1.89 -15.51 -13.36
C ALA A 253 -1.93 -15.15 -14.85
N VAL A 254 -2.99 -15.56 -15.53
CA VAL A 254 -3.25 -15.22 -16.93
C VAL A 254 -4.57 -14.46 -16.99
N THR A 255 -4.57 -13.30 -17.65
CA THR A 255 -5.78 -12.51 -17.91
C THR A 255 -6.21 -12.65 -19.36
N ALA A 256 -7.52 -12.61 -19.58
CA ALA A 256 -8.14 -12.72 -20.88
C ALA A 256 -7.78 -11.54 -21.79
N ARG A 257 -7.91 -11.79 -23.09
CA ARG A 257 -7.94 -10.73 -24.07
C ARG A 257 -9.33 -10.13 -24.10
N GLU A 258 -9.45 -8.86 -23.76
CA GLU A 258 -10.73 -8.16 -23.72
C GLU A 258 -10.94 -7.35 -24.98
N ARG A 259 -12.16 -7.40 -25.51
CA ARG A 259 -12.59 -6.60 -26.66
C ARG A 259 -13.80 -5.76 -26.28
N ALA A 260 -13.87 -4.57 -26.85
CA ALA A 260 -15.05 -3.73 -26.79
C ALA A 260 -15.67 -3.57 -28.17
N THR A 261 -16.99 -3.38 -28.18
CA THR A 261 -17.74 -2.85 -29.30
C THR A 261 -17.89 -1.35 -29.11
N LEU A 262 -17.43 -0.59 -30.08
CA LEU A 262 -17.51 0.86 -30.12
C LEU A 262 -18.63 1.25 -31.08
N GLN A 263 -19.34 2.35 -30.78
CA GLN A 263 -20.24 3.01 -31.71
C GLN A 263 -19.92 4.51 -31.75
N ASP A 264 -19.76 5.09 -32.93
CA ASP A 264 -19.61 6.54 -33.07
C ASP A 264 -20.96 7.29 -33.03
N SER A 265 -20.90 8.62 -33.15
CA SER A 265 -22.09 9.47 -33.18
C SER A 265 -22.95 9.32 -34.43
N LEU A 266 -22.43 8.68 -35.49
CA LEU A 266 -23.14 8.39 -36.74
C LEU A 266 -23.78 6.99 -36.74
N GLY A 267 -23.54 6.19 -35.69
CA GLY A 267 -24.07 4.83 -35.54
C GLY A 267 -23.18 3.73 -36.12
N VAL A 268 -21.98 4.04 -36.60
CA VAL A 268 -21.03 3.05 -37.12
C VAL A 268 -20.42 2.28 -35.96
N ARG A 269 -20.44 0.93 -36.05
CA ARG A 269 -19.90 0.03 -35.03
C ARG A 269 -18.63 -0.67 -35.47
N TRP A 270 -17.69 -0.84 -34.55
CA TRP A 270 -16.50 -1.66 -34.76
C TRP A 270 -16.00 -2.30 -33.46
N GLY A 271 -15.28 -3.40 -33.59
CA GLY A 271 -14.62 -4.06 -32.47
C GLY A 271 -13.20 -3.54 -32.28
N ARG A 272 -12.76 -3.37 -31.04
CA ARG A 272 -11.39 -3.00 -30.69
C ARG A 272 -10.90 -3.80 -29.49
N GLU A 273 -9.62 -4.13 -29.47
CA GLU A 273 -9.01 -4.74 -28.29
C GLU A 273 -8.87 -3.69 -27.17
N MET A 274 -9.37 -4.00 -25.97
CA MET A 274 -9.22 -3.16 -24.78
C MET A 274 -8.03 -3.58 -23.92
N GLU A 275 -7.81 -4.89 -23.81
CA GLU A 275 -6.74 -5.47 -23.01
C GLU A 275 -6.15 -6.69 -23.75
N PRO A 276 -4.83 -6.80 -23.84
CA PRO A 276 -4.19 -7.98 -24.42
C PRO A 276 -4.24 -9.18 -23.50
N LEU A 277 -4.12 -10.37 -24.08
CA LEU A 277 -3.79 -11.57 -23.32
C LEU A 277 -2.49 -11.29 -22.56
N ALA A 278 -2.51 -11.40 -21.24
CA ALA A 278 -1.36 -11.08 -20.40
C ALA A 278 -1.09 -12.18 -19.38
N THR A 279 0.20 -12.44 -19.15
CA THR A 279 0.70 -13.32 -18.11
C THR A 279 1.46 -12.51 -17.09
N TYR A 280 1.15 -12.72 -15.83
CA TYR A 280 1.79 -12.08 -14.69
C TYR A 280 2.40 -13.14 -13.80
N GLY A 281 3.57 -12.86 -13.24
CA GLY A 281 4.08 -13.69 -12.16
C GLY A 281 5.03 -12.98 -11.22
N VAL A 282 5.07 -13.49 -10.00
CA VAL A 282 5.98 -13.08 -8.93
C VAL A 282 6.53 -14.32 -8.26
N TYR A 283 7.84 -14.38 -8.07
CA TYR A 283 8.52 -15.46 -7.37
C TYR A 283 9.48 -14.90 -6.34
N ARG A 284 9.47 -15.48 -5.14
CA ARG A 284 10.38 -15.13 -4.06
C ARG A 284 10.93 -16.38 -3.39
N ALA A 285 12.20 -16.34 -3.06
CA ALA A 285 12.85 -17.30 -2.18
C ALA A 285 13.66 -16.54 -1.13
N GLN A 286 13.49 -16.87 0.14
CA GLN A 286 14.14 -16.21 1.26
C GLN A 286 14.63 -17.25 2.25
N LYS A 287 15.92 -17.21 2.57
CA LYS A 287 16.56 -18.09 3.54
C LYS A 287 16.87 -17.33 4.82
N GLU A 288 16.50 -17.93 5.94
CA GLU A 288 16.90 -17.47 7.27
C GLU A 288 18.04 -18.32 7.82
N PHE A 289 19.01 -17.67 8.45
CA PHE A 289 20.18 -18.31 9.07
C PHE A 289 20.19 -18.02 10.57
N ASP A 290 20.90 -18.87 11.32
CA ASP A 290 21.20 -18.65 12.74
C ASP A 290 19.98 -18.27 13.59
N LYS A 291 18.87 -19.01 13.43
CA LYS A 291 17.59 -18.74 14.11
C LYS A 291 17.07 -17.31 13.84
N GLY A 292 17.09 -16.90 12.57
CA GLY A 292 16.59 -15.60 12.09
C GLY A 292 17.52 -14.42 12.39
N ARG A 293 18.77 -14.65 12.81
CA ARG A 293 19.74 -13.56 13.01
C ARG A 293 20.19 -12.94 11.70
N GLN A 294 20.10 -13.68 10.61
CA GLN A 294 20.42 -13.20 9.28
C GLN A 294 19.37 -13.73 8.32
N GLY A 295 19.11 -12.98 7.26
CA GLY A 295 18.25 -13.44 6.18
C GLY A 295 18.74 -12.91 4.84
N LEU A 296 18.54 -13.72 3.81
CA LEU A 296 18.83 -13.37 2.43
C LEU A 296 17.66 -13.82 1.56
N GLY A 297 17.11 -12.89 0.79
CA GLY A 297 15.97 -13.07 -0.09
C GLY A 297 16.28 -12.65 -1.52
N PHE A 298 15.58 -13.28 -2.46
CA PHE A 298 15.57 -12.96 -3.86
C PHE A 298 14.12 -12.89 -4.32
N MET A 299 13.81 -11.92 -5.18
CA MET A 299 12.49 -11.74 -5.76
C MET A 299 12.61 -11.44 -7.25
N THR A 300 11.66 -11.96 -8.03
CA THR A 300 11.46 -11.53 -9.40
C THR A 300 9.98 -11.33 -9.70
N THR A 301 9.68 -10.34 -10.53
CA THR A 301 8.37 -10.17 -11.14
C THR A 301 8.50 -10.11 -12.65
N PHE A 302 7.49 -10.61 -13.37
CA PHE A 302 7.42 -10.47 -14.81
C PHE A 302 5.97 -10.29 -15.28
N ALA A 303 5.76 -9.39 -16.24
CA ALA A 303 4.49 -9.24 -16.95
C ALA A 303 4.77 -9.31 -18.46
N GLY A 304 4.13 -10.23 -19.16
CA GLY A 304 4.24 -10.38 -20.61
C GLY A 304 2.87 -10.27 -21.28
N ARG A 305 2.80 -9.62 -22.45
CA ARG A 305 1.53 -9.35 -23.15
C ARG A 305 1.62 -9.76 -24.63
N ALA A 306 0.53 -10.35 -25.13
CA ALA A 306 0.37 -10.70 -26.54
C ALA A 306 -0.72 -9.83 -27.18
N PHE A 307 -0.35 -9.02 -28.17
CA PHE A 307 -1.22 -8.02 -28.81
C PHE A 307 -1.71 -8.49 -30.18
N ASP A 308 -3.02 -8.35 -30.44
CA ASP A 308 -3.60 -8.49 -31.77
C ASP A 308 -3.71 -7.12 -32.43
N ASP A 309 -4.14 -6.12 -31.65
CA ASP A 309 -4.32 -4.74 -32.06
C ASP A 309 -2.99 -3.96 -31.96
N PRO A 310 -2.48 -3.40 -33.09
CA PRO A 310 -1.28 -2.59 -33.08
C PRO A 310 -1.39 -1.35 -32.19
N THR A 311 -2.59 -0.77 -32.04
CA THR A 311 -2.80 0.45 -31.24
C THR A 311 -2.55 0.22 -29.75
N LEU A 312 -2.75 -1.01 -29.26
CA LEU A 312 -2.46 -1.37 -27.87
C LEU A 312 -0.95 -1.44 -27.57
N ARG A 313 -0.11 -1.68 -28.59
CA ARG A 313 1.34 -1.77 -28.44
C ARG A 313 1.98 -0.44 -28.04
N ASP A 314 1.31 0.67 -28.35
CA ASP A 314 1.77 2.03 -28.02
C ASP A 314 1.30 2.51 -26.65
N VAL A 315 0.28 1.85 -26.07
CA VAL A 315 -0.28 2.23 -24.75
C VAL A 315 0.11 1.28 -23.62
N ARG A 316 0.58 0.07 -23.93
CA ARG A 316 1.04 -0.92 -22.92
C ARG A 316 2.44 -1.43 -23.22
N ASN A 317 3.19 -1.70 -22.16
CA ASN A 317 4.48 -2.38 -22.26
C ASN A 317 4.24 -3.81 -22.75
N SER A 318 5.11 -4.32 -23.63
CA SER A 318 5.05 -5.71 -24.09
C SER A 318 5.62 -6.68 -23.06
N ASN A 319 6.66 -6.27 -22.35
CA ASN A 319 7.27 -7.02 -21.27
C ASN A 319 7.75 -6.08 -20.16
N SER A 320 7.66 -6.53 -18.92
CA SER A 320 8.25 -5.90 -17.75
C SER A 320 8.87 -6.98 -16.89
N THR A 321 10.09 -6.77 -16.42
CA THR A 321 10.76 -7.68 -15.49
C THR A 321 11.46 -6.89 -14.40
N THR A 322 11.32 -7.33 -13.16
CA THR A 322 12.10 -6.84 -12.03
C THR A 322 12.82 -7.99 -11.36
N LEU A 323 14.06 -7.74 -10.94
CA LEU A 323 14.90 -8.64 -10.16
C LEU A 323 15.35 -7.91 -8.91
N GLY A 324 15.31 -8.56 -7.76
CA GLY A 324 15.74 -7.96 -6.51
C GLY A 324 16.37 -8.96 -5.56
N ALA A 325 17.26 -8.47 -4.70
CA ALA A 325 17.80 -9.18 -3.56
C ALA A 325 17.67 -8.31 -2.31
N ASP A 326 17.26 -8.91 -1.20
CA ASP A 326 17.12 -8.25 0.10
C ASP A 326 17.71 -9.09 1.23
N GLY A 327 18.06 -8.46 2.34
CA GLY A 327 18.59 -9.19 3.48
C GLY A 327 18.78 -8.33 4.71
N TRP A 328 18.99 -8.99 5.84
CA TRP A 328 19.28 -8.34 7.12
C TRP A 328 20.32 -9.13 7.91
N ILE A 329 21.00 -8.42 8.81
CA ILE A 329 21.95 -8.99 9.75
C ILE A 329 21.80 -8.27 11.09
N PHE A 330 21.64 -9.04 12.17
CA PHE A 330 21.77 -8.55 13.54
C PHE A 330 23.24 -8.45 13.94
N LEU A 331 23.69 -7.23 14.25
CA LEU A 331 25.09 -6.89 14.50
C LEU A 331 25.59 -7.34 15.88
N ASP A 332 24.67 -7.64 16.80
CA ASP A 332 24.97 -8.13 18.14
C ASP A 332 24.12 -9.37 18.51
N THR A 333 24.61 -10.14 19.48
CA THR A 333 23.93 -11.35 20.00
C THR A 333 22.62 -11.03 20.71
N ALA A 334 22.47 -9.82 21.25
CA ALA A 334 21.26 -9.37 21.91
C ALA A 334 20.20 -8.83 20.92
N LYS A 335 20.45 -8.90 19.61
CA LYS A 335 19.58 -8.39 18.53
C LYS A 335 19.19 -6.91 18.72
N THR A 336 20.11 -6.10 19.25
CA THR A 336 19.88 -4.69 19.57
C THR A 336 19.99 -3.81 18.33
N TRP A 337 21.01 -4.05 17.52
CA TRP A 337 21.32 -3.40 16.28
C TRP A 337 21.09 -4.34 15.10
N VAL A 338 20.44 -3.81 14.08
CA VAL A 338 20.14 -4.53 12.85
C VAL A 338 20.45 -3.63 11.66
N THR A 339 21.02 -4.22 10.63
CA THR A 339 21.12 -3.59 9.32
C THR A 339 20.30 -4.38 8.32
N THR A 340 19.55 -3.67 7.48
CA THR A 340 18.76 -4.25 6.40
C THR A 340 19.16 -3.58 5.10
N ALA A 341 19.28 -4.35 4.03
CA ALA A 341 19.60 -3.83 2.72
C ALA A 341 18.75 -4.52 1.66
N TRP A 342 18.42 -3.78 0.61
CA TRP A 342 17.87 -4.36 -0.60
C TRP A 342 18.36 -3.62 -1.83
N PHE A 343 18.44 -4.36 -2.93
CA PHE A 343 18.78 -3.88 -4.26
C PHE A 343 17.79 -4.48 -5.26
N ALA A 344 17.38 -3.69 -6.25
CA ALA A 344 16.56 -4.16 -7.35
C ALA A 344 16.94 -3.51 -8.66
N ALA A 345 16.72 -4.23 -9.75
CA ALA A 345 16.84 -3.77 -11.12
C ALA A 345 15.57 -4.08 -11.89
N SER A 346 15.17 -3.19 -12.79
CA SER A 346 13.98 -3.32 -13.63
C SER A 346 14.34 -3.13 -15.10
N ARG A 347 13.59 -3.82 -15.96
CA ARG A 347 13.55 -3.60 -17.41
C ARG A 347 12.11 -3.66 -17.88
N ILE A 348 11.66 -2.59 -18.51
CA ILE A 348 10.40 -2.56 -19.26
C ILE A 348 10.72 -2.47 -20.76
N ALA A 349 9.87 -3.06 -21.60
CA ALA A 349 10.00 -3.08 -23.05
C ALA A 349 8.65 -2.78 -23.71
N GLY A 350 8.68 -2.17 -24.90
CA GLY A 350 7.50 -1.77 -25.65
C GLY A 350 7.86 -1.16 -27.00
N SER A 351 6.87 -0.61 -27.70
CA SER A 351 7.14 0.18 -28.90
C SER A 351 7.91 1.47 -28.55
N PRO A 352 8.59 2.11 -29.52
CA PRO A 352 9.21 3.42 -29.30
C PRO A 352 8.22 4.48 -28.79
N ALA A 353 7.00 4.49 -29.31
CA ALA A 353 5.94 5.38 -28.84
C ALA A 353 5.59 5.10 -27.37
N ARG A 354 5.47 3.82 -26.98
CA ARG A 354 5.19 3.45 -25.59
C ARG A 354 6.30 3.88 -24.65
N ILE A 355 7.55 3.58 -24.96
CA ILE A 355 8.68 3.88 -24.08
C ILE A 355 8.93 5.39 -24.02
N THR A 356 8.67 6.14 -25.09
CA THR A 356 8.62 7.61 -25.07
C THR A 356 7.56 8.10 -24.08
N ALA A 357 6.36 7.52 -24.10
CA ALA A 357 5.29 7.87 -23.17
C ALA A 357 5.65 7.54 -21.72
N VAL A 358 6.36 6.42 -21.47
CA VAL A 358 6.84 6.09 -20.12
C VAL A 358 7.87 7.10 -19.64
N GLN A 359 8.89 7.42 -20.45
CA GLN A 359 9.90 8.43 -20.10
C GLN A 359 9.28 9.78 -19.74
N ARG A 360 8.16 10.14 -20.38
CA ARG A 360 7.46 11.42 -20.18
C ARG A 360 6.43 11.44 -19.05
N ASN A 361 6.03 10.27 -18.56
CA ASN A 361 4.93 10.16 -17.61
C ASN A 361 5.29 10.78 -16.25
N SER A 362 4.31 10.81 -15.35
CA SER A 362 4.52 11.39 -14.03
C SER A 362 5.58 10.67 -13.22
N VAL A 363 5.77 9.36 -13.35
CA VAL A 363 6.81 8.64 -12.60
C VAL A 363 8.21 9.17 -12.93
N HIS A 364 8.49 9.45 -14.21
CA HIS A 364 9.83 9.69 -14.75
C HIS A 364 10.17 11.15 -15.08
N TYR A 365 9.31 11.86 -15.81
CA TYR A 365 9.54 13.24 -16.29
C TYR A 365 10.93 13.50 -16.94
N PHE A 366 11.35 12.68 -17.92
CA PHE A 366 12.66 12.87 -18.59
C PHE A 366 12.71 14.07 -19.55
N GLN A 367 11.56 14.66 -19.88
CA GLN A 367 11.44 15.81 -20.77
C GLN A 367 11.80 17.16 -20.14
N ARG A 368 12.20 17.18 -18.87
CA ARG A 368 12.51 18.43 -18.18
C ARG A 368 13.66 19.16 -18.88
N PRO A 369 13.52 20.47 -19.13
CA PRO A 369 14.53 21.23 -19.87
C PRO A 369 15.80 21.53 -19.06
N ASP A 370 15.73 21.46 -17.74
CA ASP A 370 16.80 21.82 -16.80
C ASP A 370 17.27 20.63 -15.94
N ALA A 371 17.24 19.41 -16.52
CA ALA A 371 17.67 18.17 -15.88
C ALA A 371 18.71 17.42 -16.75
N PRO A 372 19.99 17.81 -16.72
CA PRO A 372 21.02 17.25 -17.61
C PRO A 372 21.29 15.74 -17.41
N SER A 373 20.92 15.17 -16.26
CA SER A 373 21.04 13.72 -16.00
C SER A 373 20.05 12.84 -16.75
N VAL A 374 19.01 13.40 -17.38
CA VAL A 374 17.96 12.66 -18.09
C VAL A 374 17.63 13.29 -19.44
N GLY A 375 17.06 12.51 -20.35
CA GLY A 375 16.58 12.99 -21.64
C GLY A 375 15.67 11.97 -22.29
N VAL A 376 14.75 12.43 -23.15
CA VAL A 376 13.82 11.55 -23.86
C VAL A 376 14.49 10.96 -25.10
N ASP A 377 14.70 9.65 -25.11
CA ASP A 377 15.07 8.90 -26.32
C ASP A 377 13.81 8.36 -26.99
N THR A 378 13.45 8.93 -28.14
CA THR A 378 12.24 8.55 -28.88
C THR A 378 12.39 7.26 -29.69
N SER A 379 13.61 6.75 -29.84
CA SER A 379 13.91 5.50 -30.54
C SER A 379 13.99 4.28 -29.61
N ALA A 380 14.05 4.52 -28.30
CA ALA A 380 14.20 3.47 -27.30
C ALA A 380 13.02 2.48 -27.30
N THR A 381 13.31 1.18 -27.33
CA THR A 381 12.31 0.11 -27.20
C THR A 381 12.30 -0.54 -25.81
N SER A 382 13.13 -0.03 -24.90
CA SER A 382 13.16 -0.46 -23.50
C SER A 382 13.68 0.64 -22.57
N LEU A 383 13.29 0.58 -21.31
CA LEU A 383 13.81 1.43 -20.24
C LEU A 383 14.29 0.55 -19.09
N ASN A 384 15.49 0.82 -18.59
CA ASN A 384 16.12 0.07 -17.51
C ASN A 384 16.39 0.99 -16.32
N GLY A 385 16.40 0.42 -15.12
CA GLY A 385 16.84 1.16 -13.94
C GLY A 385 17.14 0.25 -12.76
N MET A 386 17.70 0.87 -11.72
CA MET A 386 18.01 0.26 -10.44
C MET A 386 17.49 1.10 -9.28
N ALA A 387 17.24 0.43 -8.15
CA ALA A 387 16.92 1.03 -6.87
C ALA A 387 17.61 0.25 -5.75
N ALA A 388 17.95 0.94 -4.67
CA ALA A 388 18.51 0.31 -3.48
C ALA A 388 18.12 1.07 -2.22
N ARG A 389 18.10 0.37 -1.09
CA ARG A 389 17.92 0.94 0.24
C ARG A 389 18.81 0.19 1.22
N PHE A 390 19.44 0.95 2.10
CA PHE A 390 20.22 0.46 3.22
C PHE A 390 19.69 1.13 4.49
N THR A 391 19.55 0.37 5.57
CA THR A 391 19.13 0.87 6.87
C THR A 391 20.05 0.38 7.97
N LEU A 392 20.16 1.19 9.02
CA LEU A 392 20.76 0.81 10.28
C LEU A 392 19.82 1.26 11.40
N ALA A 393 19.45 0.33 12.28
CA ALA A 393 18.52 0.62 13.35
C ALA A 393 18.97 0.02 14.67
N LYS A 394 18.72 0.77 15.75
CA LYS A 394 18.75 0.27 17.13
C LYS A 394 17.32 0.08 17.58
N GLN A 395 16.92 -1.15 17.86
CA GLN A 395 15.51 -1.49 18.13
C GLN A 395 15.22 -2.04 19.53
N ARG A 396 16.24 -2.28 20.35
CA ARG A 396 16.09 -2.78 21.74
C ARG A 396 16.49 -1.74 22.78
N GLY A 397 15.82 -1.77 23.93
CA GLY A 397 16.02 -0.84 25.05
C GLY A 397 15.15 0.42 24.93
N ASN A 398 15.44 1.42 25.78
CA ASN A 398 14.67 2.65 25.87
C ASN A 398 15.10 3.76 24.89
N ILE A 399 16.15 3.53 24.11
CA ILE A 399 16.63 4.43 23.06
C ILE A 399 16.56 3.69 21.74
N PHE A 400 15.94 4.29 20.74
CA PHE A 400 15.91 3.75 19.38
C PHE A 400 16.64 4.70 18.42
N VAL A 401 17.21 4.11 17.37
CA VAL A 401 17.87 4.81 16.27
C VAL A 401 17.29 4.28 14.98
N ASN A 402 17.04 5.16 14.03
CA ASN A 402 16.57 4.82 12.70
C ASN A 402 17.34 5.67 11.68
N SER A 403 18.10 5.01 10.82
CA SER A 403 18.73 5.67 9.68
C SER A 403 18.51 4.87 8.42
N ALA A 404 18.49 5.59 7.30
CA ALA A 404 18.51 4.97 5.99
C ALA A 404 19.23 5.83 4.97
N PHE A 405 19.73 5.16 3.95
CA PHE A 405 20.20 5.72 2.70
C PHE A 405 19.56 4.92 1.57
N GLY A 406 19.03 5.57 0.55
CA GLY A 406 18.45 4.89 -0.60
C GLY A 406 18.59 5.69 -1.87
N VAL A 407 18.55 4.99 -2.99
CA VAL A 407 18.66 5.56 -4.32
C VAL A 407 17.62 4.91 -5.23
N ILE A 408 16.97 5.71 -6.07
CA ILE A 408 16.14 5.24 -7.17
C ILE A 408 16.63 5.96 -8.42
N SER A 409 17.15 5.19 -9.37
CA SER A 409 17.56 5.72 -10.67
C SER A 409 16.35 6.24 -11.46
N PRO A 410 16.54 7.23 -12.35
CA PRO A 410 15.42 7.80 -13.10
C PRO A 410 14.65 6.77 -13.91
N GLY A 411 15.32 5.75 -14.48
CA GLY A 411 14.71 4.72 -15.34
C GLY A 411 14.12 3.51 -14.61
N PHE A 412 14.13 3.47 -13.28
CA PHE A 412 13.57 2.34 -12.53
C PHE A 412 12.04 2.31 -12.63
N ASP A 413 11.43 1.20 -13.00
CA ASP A 413 9.97 1.07 -13.13
C ASP A 413 9.52 -0.35 -12.75
N VAL A 414 8.57 -0.44 -11.82
CA VAL A 414 7.96 -1.71 -11.37
C VAL A 414 6.44 -1.75 -11.57
N ASN A 415 5.85 -0.72 -12.17
CA ASN A 415 4.41 -0.47 -12.11
C ASN A 415 3.54 -1.51 -12.83
N ASP A 416 4.08 -2.34 -13.72
CA ASP A 416 3.30 -3.39 -14.39
C ASP A 416 2.86 -4.52 -13.44
N LEU A 417 3.58 -4.71 -12.32
CA LEU A 417 3.26 -5.70 -11.28
C LEU A 417 3.43 -5.20 -9.86
N GLY A 418 3.89 -3.96 -9.69
CA GLY A 418 4.15 -3.28 -8.44
C GLY A 418 3.48 -1.91 -8.39
N PHE A 419 3.96 -1.07 -7.49
CA PHE A 419 3.49 0.30 -7.32
C PHE A 419 4.66 1.24 -7.02
N LEU A 420 4.75 2.31 -7.80
CA LEU A 420 5.82 3.30 -7.74
C LEU A 420 5.29 4.68 -8.13
N SER A 421 5.42 5.63 -7.21
CA SER A 421 4.87 6.98 -7.38
C SER A 421 5.84 8.00 -8.01
N ARG A 422 7.16 7.75 -7.94
CA ARG A 422 8.22 8.59 -8.52
C ARG A 422 9.58 7.90 -8.52
N THR A 423 10.47 8.36 -9.39
CA THR A 423 11.87 7.91 -9.51
C THR A 423 12.86 9.08 -9.48
N GLY A 424 14.15 8.80 -9.67
CA GLY A 424 15.15 9.82 -9.93
C GLY A 424 15.54 10.63 -8.70
N TYR A 425 15.73 9.97 -7.55
CA TYR A 425 16.18 10.65 -6.34
C TYR A 425 17.01 9.75 -5.42
N ILE A 426 17.85 10.40 -4.62
CA ILE A 426 18.62 9.85 -3.50
C ILE A 426 17.95 10.34 -2.23
N ASN A 427 17.72 9.46 -1.26
CA ASN A 427 17.06 9.79 0.00
C ASN A 427 17.90 9.32 1.17
N MET A 428 17.95 10.12 2.22
CA MET A 428 18.63 9.78 3.45
C MET A 428 17.92 10.38 4.66
N HIS A 429 18.00 9.68 5.78
CA HIS A 429 17.61 10.23 7.07
C HIS A 429 18.43 9.63 8.20
N LEU A 430 18.50 10.38 9.28
CA LEU A 430 19.01 9.94 10.56
C LEU A 430 18.07 10.46 11.63
N GLY A 431 17.61 9.56 12.48
CA GLY A 431 16.79 9.92 13.60
C GLY A 431 16.84 8.90 14.72
N GLY A 432 16.09 9.19 15.75
CA GLY A 432 16.07 8.40 16.97
C GLY A 432 15.22 9.07 18.01
N GLY A 433 15.14 8.41 19.16
CA GLY A 433 14.32 8.89 20.25
C GLY A 433 14.43 8.01 21.47
N ARG A 434 13.54 8.29 22.42
CA ARG A 434 13.51 7.64 23.72
C ARG A 434 12.09 7.25 24.10
N THR A 435 11.98 6.09 24.72
CA THR A 435 10.75 5.57 25.32
C THR A 435 10.89 5.53 26.84
N TRP A 436 9.82 5.85 27.55
CA TRP A 436 9.67 5.71 28.99
C TRP A 436 8.54 4.73 29.27
N SER A 437 8.89 3.45 29.36
CA SER A 437 7.95 2.33 29.52
C SER A 437 7.56 2.06 30.99
N LYS A 438 8.26 2.68 31.94
CA LYS A 438 7.97 2.58 33.38
C LYS A 438 7.05 3.74 33.79
N PRO A 439 5.89 3.47 34.44
CA PRO A 439 4.99 4.52 34.90
C PRO A 439 5.68 5.49 35.86
N GLY A 440 5.57 6.79 35.58
CA GLY A 440 6.07 7.88 36.43
C GLY A 440 4.93 8.57 37.19
N LYS A 441 5.19 9.79 37.68
CA LYS A 441 4.17 10.59 38.39
C LYS A 441 3.05 11.09 37.48
N LEU A 442 3.38 11.48 36.25
CA LEU A 442 2.45 12.16 35.32
C LEU A 442 1.85 11.22 34.27
N PHE A 443 2.60 10.20 33.84
CA PHE A 443 2.22 9.33 32.73
C PHE A 443 2.57 7.86 33.00
N ARG A 444 1.86 6.95 32.33
CA ARG A 444 2.12 5.51 32.35
C ARG A 444 3.13 5.09 31.29
N TYR A 445 3.11 5.80 30.16
CA TYR A 445 4.00 5.60 29.03
C TYR A 445 4.23 6.95 28.36
N ALA A 446 5.45 7.18 27.90
CA ALA A 446 5.76 8.29 27.02
C ALA A 446 6.82 7.87 26.00
N GLU A 447 6.82 8.48 24.83
CA GLU A 447 7.94 8.45 23.90
C GLU A 447 8.06 9.78 23.17
N THR A 448 9.28 10.08 22.75
CA THR A 448 9.53 11.17 21.80
C THR A 448 10.75 10.83 20.96
N GLY A 449 10.72 11.27 19.71
CA GLY A 449 11.81 11.10 18.78
C GLY A 449 11.79 12.16 17.70
N GLY A 450 12.80 12.12 16.85
CA GLY A 450 12.87 13.00 15.71
C GLY A 450 13.87 12.51 14.68
N ALA A 451 13.87 13.17 13.53
CA ALA A 451 14.78 12.87 12.44
C ALA A 451 15.19 14.14 11.70
N LEU A 452 16.39 14.09 11.13
CA LEU A 452 16.79 14.93 10.02
C LEU A 452 16.73 14.10 8.75
N PHE A 453 16.20 14.68 7.68
CA PHE A 453 16.07 13.99 6.40
C PHE A 453 16.44 14.89 5.23
N ARG A 454 16.83 14.27 4.12
CA ARG A 454 17.17 14.95 2.89
C ARG A 454 16.96 14.06 1.66
N ASN A 455 16.50 14.68 0.58
CA ASN A 455 16.39 14.09 -0.74
C ASN A 455 17.15 14.97 -1.74
N TYR A 456 17.89 14.31 -2.63
CA TYR A 456 18.53 14.91 -3.78
C TYR A 456 17.96 14.31 -5.06
N ASP A 457 17.87 15.07 -6.14
CA ASP A 457 17.79 14.50 -7.47
C ASP A 457 19.19 14.17 -7.99
N TRP A 458 19.24 13.56 -9.17
CA TRP A 458 20.49 13.14 -9.80
C TRP A 458 21.33 14.30 -10.33
N ASP A 459 20.78 15.53 -10.32
CA ASP A 459 21.46 16.76 -10.68
C ASP A 459 21.98 17.53 -9.43
N GLY A 460 21.81 16.94 -8.23
CA GLY A 460 22.30 17.50 -6.97
C GLY A 460 21.39 18.55 -6.32
N ASN A 461 20.17 18.76 -6.84
CA ASN A 461 19.22 19.68 -6.22
C ASN A 461 18.59 19.05 -4.98
N ILE A 462 18.40 19.86 -3.94
CA ILE A 462 17.70 19.40 -2.73
C ILE A 462 16.19 19.50 -2.97
N ASN A 463 15.54 18.38 -3.31
CA ASN A 463 14.09 18.37 -3.55
C ASN A 463 13.27 18.21 -2.28
N TRP A 464 13.89 17.76 -1.20
CA TRP A 464 13.26 17.75 0.11
C TRP A 464 14.30 17.75 1.21
N SER A 465 14.03 18.43 2.31
CA SER A 465 14.85 18.35 3.52
C SER A 465 14.03 18.83 4.70
N GLY A 466 14.45 18.51 5.92
CA GLY A 466 13.83 19.05 7.10
C GLY A 466 14.23 18.38 8.38
N GLY A 467 13.66 18.91 9.47
CA GLY A 467 13.62 18.28 10.78
C GLY A 467 12.18 17.86 11.10
N PHE A 468 12.04 16.70 11.71
CA PHE A 468 10.77 16.16 12.19
C PHE A 468 10.91 15.78 13.66
N ASN A 469 9.90 16.08 14.48
CA ASN A 469 9.76 15.57 15.83
C ASN A 469 8.37 14.97 15.99
N PHE A 470 8.28 13.94 16.82
CA PHE A 470 7.02 13.39 17.28
C PHE A 470 7.11 13.03 18.75
N GLY A 471 5.96 12.83 19.36
CA GLY A 471 5.86 12.19 20.65
C GLY A 471 4.49 11.64 20.92
N TYR A 472 4.42 10.78 21.93
CA TYR A 472 3.20 10.17 22.43
C TYR A 472 3.29 10.09 23.95
N VAL A 473 2.23 10.44 24.65
CA VAL A 473 2.12 10.34 26.10
C VAL A 473 0.78 9.73 26.44
N GLN A 474 0.80 8.67 27.25
CA GLN A 474 -0.39 8.08 27.84
C GLN A 474 -0.42 8.36 29.34
N PHE A 475 -1.47 9.02 29.79
CA PHE A 475 -1.69 9.40 31.18
C PHE A 475 -2.21 8.23 32.02
N HIS A 476 -2.25 8.40 33.35
CA HIS A 476 -2.75 7.38 34.28
C HIS A 476 -4.22 7.01 34.08
N ASN A 477 -5.01 7.94 33.55
CA ASN A 477 -6.41 7.74 33.19
C ASN A 477 -6.61 7.14 31.79
N TYR A 478 -5.54 6.70 31.10
CA TYR A 478 -5.54 6.12 29.76
C TYR A 478 -5.92 7.07 28.62
N TYR A 479 -6.13 8.35 28.93
CA TYR A 479 -6.12 9.38 27.91
C TYR A 479 -4.71 9.46 27.34
N TRP A 480 -4.62 9.82 26.08
CA TRP A 480 -3.35 9.97 25.41
C TRP A 480 -3.34 11.19 24.51
N VAL A 481 -2.13 11.71 24.30
CA VAL A 481 -1.83 12.74 23.33
C VAL A 481 -0.65 12.27 22.50
N ASN A 482 -0.71 12.44 21.20
CA ASN A 482 0.46 12.40 20.33
C ASN A 482 0.57 13.73 19.61
N TRP A 483 1.78 14.01 19.13
CA TRP A 483 2.02 15.17 18.30
C TRP A 483 3.08 14.84 17.27
N ASN A 484 3.08 15.63 16.21
CA ASN A 484 4.19 15.71 15.28
C ASN A 484 4.38 17.15 14.81
N VAL A 485 5.64 17.53 14.64
CA VAL A 485 6.01 18.83 14.10
C VAL A 485 7.12 18.66 13.08
N ALA A 486 7.07 19.43 12.01
CA ALA A 486 8.13 19.41 11.00
C ALA A 486 8.46 20.81 10.54
N TYR A 487 9.72 21.01 10.20
CA TYR A 487 10.20 22.19 9.50
C TYR A 487 10.92 21.74 8.23
N ASN A 488 10.46 22.24 7.09
CA ASN A 488 11.10 22.06 5.79
C ASN A 488 11.70 23.41 5.37
N PRO A 489 13.03 23.54 5.21
CA PRO A 489 13.62 24.75 4.62
C PRO A 489 13.30 24.85 3.12
N TRP A 490 13.83 25.90 2.49
CA TRP A 490 13.80 26.08 1.04
C TRP A 490 14.28 24.83 0.29
N THR A 491 13.50 24.39 -0.69
CA THR A 491 13.78 23.19 -1.50
C THR A 491 13.31 23.40 -2.94
N VAL A 492 13.82 22.57 -3.85
CA VAL A 492 13.50 22.66 -5.29
C VAL A 492 12.56 21.54 -5.69
N ASP A 493 11.32 21.86 -6.06
CA ASP A 493 10.36 20.90 -6.59
C ASP A 493 10.56 20.72 -8.09
N ASN A 494 11.02 19.53 -8.47
CA ASN A 494 11.34 19.17 -9.84
C ASN A 494 10.19 18.42 -10.54
N ARG A 495 8.97 18.53 -9.98
CA ARG A 495 7.77 17.82 -10.45
C ARG A 495 6.54 18.71 -10.50
N ARG A 496 6.54 19.86 -9.80
CA ARG A 496 5.38 20.77 -9.75
C ARG A 496 4.90 21.23 -11.12
N THR A 497 5.83 21.43 -12.06
CA THR A 497 5.58 21.82 -13.46
C THR A 497 5.24 20.66 -14.38
N ARG A 498 5.09 19.43 -13.86
CA ARG A 498 4.74 18.19 -14.58
C ARG A 498 5.59 17.93 -15.84
N GLY A 499 6.92 17.94 -15.66
CA GLY A 499 7.89 17.75 -16.73
C GLY A 499 8.46 19.05 -17.30
N GLY A 500 8.10 20.20 -16.73
CA GLY A 500 8.72 21.48 -17.01
C GLY A 500 9.93 21.81 -16.11
N PRO A 501 10.30 23.09 -16.02
CA PRO A 501 11.46 23.53 -15.24
C PRO A 501 11.26 23.38 -13.73
N LEU A 502 12.35 23.47 -12.99
CA LEU A 502 12.41 23.44 -11.54
C LEU A 502 11.61 24.60 -10.92
N LEU A 503 10.91 24.33 -9.80
CA LEU A 503 10.24 25.35 -8.99
C LEU A 503 10.90 25.46 -7.62
N LEU A 504 11.11 26.68 -7.11
CA LEU A 504 11.61 26.87 -5.74
C LEU A 504 10.44 26.95 -4.77
N LEU A 505 10.45 26.10 -3.74
CA LEU A 505 9.44 26.11 -2.68
C LEU A 505 9.96 26.85 -1.43
N PRO A 506 9.16 27.78 -0.86
CA PRO A 506 9.47 28.41 0.41
C PRO A 506 9.43 27.41 1.58
N PRO A 507 9.93 27.81 2.77
CA PRO A 507 9.91 26.95 3.93
C PRO A 507 8.49 26.54 4.31
N GLY A 508 8.33 25.30 4.75
CA GLY A 508 7.07 24.74 5.20
C GLY A 508 7.13 24.31 6.67
N TYR A 509 5.99 24.42 7.33
CA TYR A 509 5.80 24.07 8.73
C TYR A 509 4.64 23.10 8.85
N GLN A 510 4.85 22.03 9.61
CA GLN A 510 3.83 21.04 9.90
C GLN A 510 3.56 21.01 11.40
N PHE A 511 2.28 20.92 11.76
CA PHE A 511 1.84 20.65 13.12
C PHE A 511 0.68 19.66 13.08
N GLY A 512 0.83 18.55 13.79
CA GLY A 512 -0.23 17.58 14.03
C GLY A 512 -0.35 17.28 15.51
N ILE A 513 -1.58 17.14 15.98
CA ILE A 513 -1.89 16.72 17.35
C ILE A 513 -3.12 15.82 17.32
N ASP A 514 -3.04 14.67 17.99
CA ASP A 514 -4.21 13.83 18.23
C ASP A 514 -4.36 13.56 19.72
N LEU A 515 -5.62 13.42 20.12
CA LEU A 515 -6.06 13.21 21.49
C LEU A 515 -7.02 12.03 21.49
N GLY A 516 -6.85 11.11 22.43
CA GLY A 516 -7.79 10.03 22.63
C GLY A 516 -8.20 9.85 24.07
N SER A 517 -9.45 9.42 24.24
CA SER A 517 -10.02 9.10 25.53
C SER A 517 -9.64 7.70 26.01
N ASP A 518 -10.04 7.38 27.25
CA ASP A 518 -9.89 6.04 27.82
C ASP A 518 -10.59 4.96 26.97
N SER A 519 -9.79 4.10 26.32
CA SER A 519 -10.27 3.02 25.45
C SER A 519 -11.04 1.91 26.19
N ARG A 520 -11.06 1.94 27.52
CA ARG A 520 -11.77 0.97 28.36
C ARG A 520 -13.27 1.30 28.50
N LYS A 521 -13.69 2.50 28.10
CA LYS A 521 -15.07 2.97 28.22
C LYS A 521 -15.91 2.54 27.02
N SER A 522 -17.22 2.43 27.21
CA SER A 522 -18.17 2.08 26.14
C SER A 522 -18.20 3.14 25.04
N LEU A 523 -18.00 4.40 25.38
CA LEU A 523 -17.74 5.49 24.44
C LEU A 523 -16.24 5.81 24.44
N THR A 524 -15.61 5.72 23.27
CA THR A 524 -14.23 6.17 23.03
C THR A 524 -14.25 7.28 21.99
N LEU A 525 -13.56 8.38 22.28
CA LEU A 525 -13.42 9.52 21.38
C LEU A 525 -11.95 9.69 21.04
N ASN A 526 -11.63 9.75 19.75
CA ASN A 526 -10.33 10.19 19.26
C ASN A 526 -10.56 11.40 18.36
N THR A 527 -9.77 12.45 18.52
CA THR A 527 -9.86 13.64 17.68
C THR A 527 -8.46 14.14 17.37
N GLY A 528 -8.29 14.77 16.23
CA GLY A 528 -7.01 15.29 15.83
C GLY A 528 -7.14 16.48 14.91
N ALA A 529 -6.06 17.24 14.85
CA ALA A 529 -5.90 18.34 13.92
C ALA A 529 -4.51 18.25 13.28
N PHE A 530 -4.47 18.48 11.98
CA PHE A 530 -3.24 18.55 11.21
C PHE A 530 -3.23 19.84 10.41
N THR A 531 -2.07 20.47 10.29
CA THR A 531 -1.84 21.53 9.32
C THR A 531 -0.44 21.47 8.74
N TYR A 532 -0.35 21.82 7.46
CA TYR A 532 0.90 22.09 6.76
C TYR A 532 0.76 23.44 6.07
N PHE A 533 1.70 24.36 6.28
CA PHE A 533 1.66 25.66 5.60
C PHE A 533 3.06 26.12 5.18
N ARG A 534 3.12 26.84 4.06
CA ARG A 534 4.33 27.58 3.64
C ARG A 534 4.12 29.09 3.65
N SER A 535 2.89 29.53 3.45
CA SER A 535 2.47 30.92 3.51
C SER A 535 0.99 30.99 3.92
N SER A 536 0.46 32.20 4.08
CA SER A 536 -0.98 32.40 4.32
C SER A 536 -1.87 31.95 3.14
N SER A 537 -1.29 31.79 1.95
CA SER A 537 -1.98 31.35 0.73
C SER A 537 -1.63 29.93 0.28
N ASP A 538 -0.72 29.25 0.99
CA ASP A 538 -0.35 27.85 0.80
C ASP A 538 -0.46 27.13 2.13
N VAL A 539 -1.68 26.65 2.41
CA VAL A 539 -2.06 26.03 3.68
C VAL A 539 -3.01 24.86 3.43
N GLU A 540 -2.73 23.77 4.10
CA GLU A 540 -3.60 22.62 4.25
C GLU A 540 -3.89 22.43 5.73
N TRP A 541 -5.12 22.07 6.05
CA TRP A 541 -5.45 21.56 7.37
C TRP A 541 -6.58 20.55 7.32
N SER A 542 -6.59 19.68 8.32
CA SER A 542 -7.71 18.79 8.58
C SER A 542 -8.01 18.72 10.06
N VAL A 543 -9.28 18.48 10.37
CA VAL A 543 -9.75 18.17 11.72
C VAL A 543 -10.69 16.99 11.61
N TYR A 544 -10.51 16.01 12.49
CA TYR A 544 -11.37 14.84 12.51
C TYR A 544 -11.83 14.51 13.94
N LEU A 545 -12.94 13.80 14.01
CA LEU A 545 -13.43 13.13 15.20
C LEU A 545 -13.70 11.68 14.82
N ASN A 546 -13.33 10.76 15.69
CA ASN A 546 -13.70 9.35 15.62
C ASN A 546 -14.38 8.99 16.93
N ALA A 547 -15.70 8.82 16.88
CA ALA A 547 -16.50 8.37 18.01
C ALA A 547 -16.82 6.90 17.83
N GLN A 548 -16.39 6.06 18.78
CA GLN A 548 -16.71 4.64 18.84
C GLN A 548 -17.60 4.39 20.05
N TYR A 549 -18.77 3.81 19.82
CA TYR A 549 -19.73 3.49 20.85
C TYR A 549 -20.04 1.99 20.84
N ARG A 550 -19.89 1.38 22.01
CA ARG A 550 -20.21 -0.02 22.31
C ARG A 550 -21.42 -0.05 23.24
N PRO A 551 -22.66 0.10 22.73
CA PRO A 551 -23.87 0.06 23.55
C PRO A 551 -24.07 -1.31 24.21
N ALA A 552 -23.57 -2.37 23.57
CA ALA A 552 -23.62 -3.75 24.03
C ALA A 552 -22.30 -4.47 23.68
N PRO A 553 -21.97 -5.59 24.35
CA PRO A 553 -20.75 -6.36 24.07
C PRO A 553 -20.62 -6.86 22.62
N ASN A 554 -21.73 -6.98 21.89
CA ASN A 554 -21.82 -7.49 20.53
C ASN A 554 -22.18 -6.44 19.48
N VAL A 555 -22.19 -5.15 19.85
CA VAL A 555 -22.50 -4.04 18.94
C VAL A 555 -21.40 -2.98 19.04
N LEU A 556 -20.83 -2.61 17.89
CA LEU A 556 -19.92 -1.49 17.75
C LEU A 556 -20.44 -0.55 16.66
N VAL A 557 -20.70 0.69 17.04
CA VAL A 557 -21.00 1.78 16.13
C VAL A 557 -19.80 2.72 16.12
N SER A 558 -19.32 3.10 14.94
CA SER A 558 -18.30 4.13 14.82
C SER A 558 -18.68 5.17 13.78
N VAL A 559 -18.49 6.44 14.13
CA VAL A 559 -18.72 7.58 13.25
C VAL A 559 -17.47 8.45 13.25
N GLY A 560 -16.90 8.66 12.07
CA GLY A 560 -15.62 9.31 11.88
C GLY A 560 -15.66 10.48 10.91
N PRO A 561 -16.28 11.64 11.24
CA PRO A 561 -16.25 12.80 10.37
C PRO A 561 -14.84 13.39 10.27
N ASN A 562 -14.47 13.82 9.06
CA ASN A 562 -13.24 14.50 8.73
C ASN A 562 -13.55 15.71 7.85
N LEU A 563 -13.09 16.88 8.28
CA LEU A 563 -13.13 18.11 7.50
C LEU A 563 -11.71 18.42 7.06
N TYR A 564 -11.50 18.49 5.75
CA TYR A 564 -10.25 18.82 5.11
C TYR A 564 -10.39 20.11 4.30
N LYS A 565 -9.40 20.97 4.37
CA LYS A 565 -9.32 22.16 3.53
C LYS A 565 -7.90 22.42 3.06
N GLN A 566 -7.77 22.72 1.77
CA GLN A 566 -6.52 23.08 1.14
C GLN A 566 -6.68 24.37 0.37
N THR A 567 -5.71 25.27 0.53
CA THR A 567 -5.48 26.41 -0.37
C THR A 567 -4.07 26.29 -0.89
N GLN A 568 -3.90 26.17 -2.21
CA GLN A 568 -2.60 26.02 -2.86
C GLN A 568 -2.49 27.03 -4.00
N PRO A 569 -1.50 27.95 -4.00
CA PRO A 569 -1.45 29.01 -5.00
C PRO A 569 -0.93 28.50 -6.34
N TYR A 570 -0.09 27.47 -6.36
CA TYR A 570 0.58 26.98 -7.57
C TYR A 570 0.11 25.56 -7.96
N GLN A 571 -1.20 25.37 -8.10
CA GLN A 571 -1.75 24.13 -8.66
C GLN A 571 -1.55 24.12 -10.18
N TYR A 572 -0.81 23.12 -10.68
CA TYR A 572 -0.54 22.99 -12.12
C TYR A 572 -1.83 22.78 -12.90
N ILE A 573 -1.97 23.53 -14.01
CA ILE A 573 -3.10 23.43 -14.94
C ILE A 573 -2.64 22.82 -16.26
N THR A 574 -1.70 23.48 -16.94
CA THR A 574 -1.24 23.08 -18.28
C THR A 574 0.11 23.72 -18.62
N ALA A 575 0.72 23.25 -19.71
CA ALA A 575 1.88 23.85 -20.34
C ALA A 575 1.57 24.12 -21.81
N ILE A 576 1.85 25.33 -22.29
CA ILE A 576 1.54 25.77 -23.66
C ILE A 576 2.85 26.18 -24.32
N LEU A 577 3.20 25.52 -25.42
CA LEU A 577 4.38 25.87 -26.21
C LEU A 577 4.21 27.27 -26.80
N ASP A 578 5.18 28.14 -26.58
CA ASP A 578 5.19 29.48 -27.13
C ASP A 578 5.93 29.51 -28.47
N SER A 579 5.17 29.64 -29.55
CA SER A 579 5.73 29.76 -30.90
C SER A 579 6.25 31.16 -31.23
N SER A 580 5.93 32.17 -30.39
CA SER A 580 6.40 33.55 -30.57
C SER A 580 7.79 33.79 -29.99
N GLY A 581 8.25 32.92 -29.08
CA GLY A 581 9.53 33.06 -28.40
C GLY A 581 9.55 34.15 -27.32
N ALA A 582 8.39 34.56 -26.80
CA ALA A 582 8.28 35.49 -25.67
C ALA A 582 8.61 34.80 -24.32
N ALA A 583 8.33 33.50 -24.17
CA ALA A 583 8.59 32.71 -22.97
C ALA A 583 10.04 32.18 -22.86
N VAL A 584 11.04 32.97 -23.28
CA VAL A 584 12.45 32.53 -23.33
C VAL A 584 12.94 32.04 -21.97
N ASN A 585 12.55 32.73 -20.89
CA ASN A 585 12.99 32.42 -19.54
C ASN A 585 12.50 31.06 -19.07
N THR A 586 11.39 30.55 -19.60
CA THR A 586 10.82 29.24 -19.26
C THR A 586 10.89 28.26 -20.44
N PHE A 587 11.96 28.33 -21.22
CA PHE A 587 12.24 27.38 -22.31
C PHE A 587 11.14 27.40 -23.38
N ASN A 588 10.69 28.60 -23.76
CA ASN A 588 9.65 28.84 -24.77
C ASN A 588 8.34 28.09 -24.48
N THR A 589 8.00 27.95 -23.20
CA THR A 589 6.77 27.28 -22.76
C THR A 589 6.15 28.06 -21.62
N HIS A 590 4.86 28.38 -21.75
CA HIS A 590 4.06 28.99 -20.70
C HIS A 590 3.54 27.90 -19.76
N TYR A 591 4.07 27.86 -18.54
CA TYR A 591 3.62 26.91 -17.51
C TYR A 591 2.55 27.57 -16.65
N ILE A 592 1.29 27.17 -16.86
CA ILE A 592 0.13 27.81 -16.25
C ILE A 592 -0.24 27.11 -14.94
N PHE A 593 -0.41 27.92 -13.91
CA PHE A 593 -0.84 27.55 -12.57
C PHE A 593 -2.15 28.26 -12.24
N GLY A 594 -2.92 27.68 -11.34
CA GLY A 594 -4.08 28.29 -10.72
C GLY A 594 -4.03 28.15 -9.20
N GLY A 595 -4.66 29.09 -8.51
CA GLY A 595 -5.02 28.95 -7.11
C GLY A 595 -6.10 27.89 -6.94
N LEU A 596 -5.81 26.85 -6.16
CA LEU A 596 -6.77 25.83 -5.78
C LEU A 596 -7.30 26.13 -4.37
N ASN A 597 -8.62 26.21 -4.22
CA ASN A 597 -9.30 26.20 -2.93
C ASN A 597 -10.24 24.98 -2.86
N GLN A 598 -9.84 23.98 -2.10
CA GLN A 598 -10.58 22.73 -1.94
C GLN A 598 -11.09 22.60 -0.52
N THR A 599 -12.35 22.22 -0.36
CA THR A 599 -12.94 21.81 0.91
C THR A 599 -13.58 20.45 0.73
N GLU A 600 -13.29 19.53 1.64
CA GLU A 600 -13.81 18.18 1.63
C GLU A 600 -14.36 17.82 3.01
N LEU A 601 -15.58 17.29 3.03
CA LEU A 601 -16.21 16.70 4.21
C LEU A 601 -16.48 15.23 3.90
N SER A 602 -15.93 14.36 4.73
CA SER A 602 -16.22 12.93 4.69
C SER A 602 -16.59 12.41 6.06
N ALA A 603 -17.32 11.30 6.13
CA ALA A 603 -17.53 10.60 7.39
C ALA A 603 -17.52 9.09 7.17
N ALA A 604 -16.61 8.38 7.84
CA ALA A 604 -16.64 6.92 7.86
C ALA A 604 -17.64 6.45 8.91
N ILE A 605 -18.71 5.78 8.48
CA ILE A 605 -19.75 5.24 9.35
C ILE A 605 -19.67 3.72 9.28
N ARG A 606 -19.52 3.08 10.44
CA ARG A 606 -19.53 1.62 10.56
C ARG A 606 -20.47 1.14 11.64
N LEU A 607 -21.16 0.05 11.35
CA LEU A 607 -21.89 -0.76 12.33
C LEU A 607 -21.39 -2.19 12.20
N ASN A 608 -20.89 -2.73 13.30
CA ASN A 608 -20.62 -4.16 13.44
C ASN A 608 -21.57 -4.71 14.51
N TRP A 609 -22.44 -5.63 14.12
CA TRP A 609 -23.37 -6.29 15.01
C TRP A 609 -23.26 -7.80 14.88
N THR A 610 -22.76 -8.45 15.92
CA THR A 610 -22.68 -9.90 15.99
C THR A 610 -23.93 -10.47 16.67
N TYR A 611 -24.78 -11.16 15.91
CA TYR A 611 -25.99 -11.80 16.46
C TYR A 611 -25.66 -13.13 17.14
N SER A 612 -24.78 -13.90 16.52
CA SER A 612 -24.30 -15.20 17.01
C SER A 612 -22.84 -15.41 16.58
N PRO A 613 -22.16 -16.46 17.06
CA PRO A 613 -20.83 -16.82 16.57
C PRO A 613 -20.76 -17.11 15.06
N THR A 614 -21.90 -17.35 14.41
CA THR A 614 -21.99 -17.72 12.99
C THR A 614 -22.72 -16.68 12.13
N LEU A 615 -23.24 -15.60 12.72
CA LEU A 615 -24.00 -14.58 12.01
C LEU A 615 -23.69 -13.18 12.53
N SER A 616 -23.26 -12.29 11.63
CA SER A 616 -23.06 -10.88 11.91
C SER A 616 -23.64 -10.01 10.78
N LEU A 617 -24.04 -8.79 11.12
CA LEU A 617 -24.33 -7.72 10.19
C LEU A 617 -23.20 -6.70 10.26
N GLN A 618 -22.63 -6.38 9.10
CA GLN A 618 -21.66 -5.31 8.95
C GLN A 618 -22.21 -4.30 7.97
N LEU A 619 -22.15 -3.03 8.32
CA LEU A 619 -22.51 -1.92 7.45
C LEU A 619 -21.33 -0.95 7.39
N TYR A 620 -21.01 -0.52 6.18
CA TYR A 620 -20.07 0.56 5.90
C TYR A 620 -20.76 1.61 5.02
N ALA A 621 -20.63 2.87 5.40
CA ALA A 621 -21.03 4.00 4.58
C ALA A 621 -20.00 5.11 4.68
N GLN A 622 -19.73 5.77 3.54
CA GLN A 622 -18.79 6.88 3.47
C GLN A 622 -19.38 8.01 2.61
N PRO A 623 -20.28 8.84 3.16
CA PRO A 623 -20.62 10.12 2.52
C PRO A 623 -19.33 10.93 2.29
N LEU A 624 -19.18 11.43 1.07
CA LEU A 624 -18.06 12.27 0.64
C LEU A 624 -18.62 13.46 -0.13
N ILE A 625 -18.31 14.66 0.34
CA ILE A 625 -18.63 15.92 -0.33
C ILE A 625 -17.32 16.66 -0.53
N SER A 626 -16.93 16.88 -1.78
CA SER A 626 -15.70 17.60 -2.13
C SER A 626 -16.08 18.74 -3.08
N ALA A 627 -15.66 19.96 -2.76
CA ALA A 627 -15.84 21.14 -3.57
C ALA A 627 -14.48 21.82 -3.79
N ALA A 628 -14.10 22.00 -5.05
CA ALA A 628 -12.85 22.63 -5.44
C ALA A 628 -13.13 23.80 -6.38
N ARG A 629 -12.49 24.96 -6.11
CA ARG A 629 -12.50 26.12 -7.00
C ARG A 629 -11.08 26.42 -7.47
N TYR A 630 -10.95 26.64 -8.76
CA TYR A 630 -9.75 27.18 -9.37
C TYR A 630 -9.93 28.68 -9.62
N ASP A 631 -9.04 29.49 -9.09
CA ASP A 631 -8.98 30.94 -9.31
C ASP A 631 -7.54 31.40 -9.54
N TYR A 632 -7.32 32.70 -9.70
CA TYR A 632 -5.98 33.32 -9.77
C TYR A 632 -5.01 32.58 -10.71
N PHE A 633 -5.34 32.51 -12.01
CA PHE A 633 -4.43 31.93 -13.00
C PHE A 633 -3.21 32.84 -13.20
N HIS A 634 -2.05 32.23 -13.32
CA HIS A 634 -0.76 32.88 -13.53
C HIS A 634 0.22 31.87 -14.11
N GLU A 635 1.34 32.36 -14.64
CA GLU A 635 2.37 31.53 -15.24
C GLU A 635 3.69 31.67 -14.50
N LEU A 636 4.55 30.65 -14.58
CA LEU A 636 5.90 30.72 -14.02
C LEU A 636 6.72 31.76 -14.78
N ALA A 637 7.31 32.73 -14.07
CA ALA A 637 8.11 33.78 -14.69
C ALA A 637 9.54 33.31 -14.98
N GLN A 638 10.13 32.54 -14.05
CA GLN A 638 11.52 32.08 -14.15
C GLN A 638 11.69 30.69 -13.49
N PRO A 639 12.52 29.80 -14.07
CA PRO A 639 12.95 28.55 -13.46
C PRO A 639 13.59 28.77 -12.09
N ARG A 640 13.50 27.77 -11.23
CA ARG A 640 14.11 27.74 -9.89
C ARG A 640 13.73 28.97 -9.04
N SER A 641 12.54 29.50 -9.26
CA SER A 641 11.99 30.63 -8.52
C SER A 641 10.58 30.31 -8.00
N ALA A 642 10.04 31.18 -7.16
CA ALA A 642 8.62 31.22 -6.81
C ALA A 642 7.95 32.48 -7.39
N GLN A 643 8.45 32.97 -8.53
CA GLN A 643 7.97 34.18 -9.19
C GLN A 643 7.02 33.81 -10.32
N PHE A 644 5.88 34.49 -10.35
CA PHE A 644 4.83 34.24 -11.33
C PHE A 644 4.38 35.54 -12.00
N THR A 645 4.10 35.49 -13.30
CA THR A 645 3.50 36.57 -14.09
C THR A 645 2.04 36.26 -14.36
N ARG A 646 1.25 37.29 -14.63
CA ARG A 646 -0.21 37.17 -14.74
C ARG A 646 -0.65 37.08 -16.19
#